data_AF-A0A364LGM2-F1
#
_entry.id   AF-A0A364LGM2-F1
#
_cell.length_a   1.000
_cell.length_b   1.000
_cell.length_c   1.000
_cell.angle_alpha   90.00
_cell.angle_beta   90.00
_cell.angle_gamma   90.00
#
_symmetry.space_group_name_H-M   'P 1'
#
loop_
_entity.id
_entity.type
_entity.pdbx_description
1 polymer ?
#
loop_
_entity_poly.entity_id
_entity_poly.type
_entity_poly.pdbx_seq_one_letter_code
_entity_poly.pdbx_strand_id
1 'polypeptide(L)'
;MRKLPLVLAISSLVCNPGALFAEDAQNKDISELVSFLVSKDLLISSKDGQSVPLSYYTGNQEDIDKYFGDYICKPADTCSVVDSLYNDPYAILGRGLPPQQGGDLDMAQAQAQLERTDMKYGADIYDAATWQIALALAAKNHYLEAEQAKTLIGNQLQAIMNKDNRATDKQFKYGYQSSISDASKAFSFRMIATDFHNKDPFYKGRYQKELSWDYDPEELAQNDPDKHPAQFFEYVSTWSDWKPITGENAWAQLIGPLQAELLLNDGKVAANSPALINAMNSLGAFSAMQAGIGAFYYAPGGSQGNQGPIAQGEISVENNFSALGGLQILKKVLQNSEQTPQVTEALQQVDVMLNGGTTVNGYKTLGLLSFIYNGAYDQKHGIFYTHGTAPIPSSLSDWQPDTSDSAAAMAVDINTWGIAALGPETVDKWFGDGTSKAVWNKIREQGGYYQQGELWGVGYTLHNNSGDNPENIMSTEWTAGAINMVQSLIDYYSQKGEDISQLQADLTSMQQGIKHLRNDQYLAAGFDGATPKDNFVSLDSQSGQAYLYASKRFAIPFGWNANTLPSTTSNAWVIMNYFNYNPFQYGGKLSGENYDIPEKVDISGGAQEDGLPQAVTVNFNAGNLGQITQLSLSYNLDASQGNWIAAATVNGRTGTANLPAGAKALSIAFNNNGWAGACQVIPATMICKNADCSSVYTISTQWSADGKGACVLGD
;
A
#
# COMPACT_ATOMS: atom_id res chain seq x y z
N MET A 1 13.24 -37.08 -76.76
CA MET A 1 12.09 -37.24 -75.85
C MET A 1 12.49 -36.69 -74.48
N ARG A 2 11.62 -35.87 -73.89
CA ARG A 2 11.88 -35.01 -72.73
C ARG A 2 11.78 -35.77 -71.40
N LYS A 3 12.50 -35.19 -70.42
CA LYS A 3 12.61 -35.45 -68.99
C LYS A 3 11.31 -35.82 -68.26
N LEU A 4 11.44 -36.64 -67.22
CA LEU A 4 10.49 -36.72 -66.09
C LEU A 4 11.27 -36.50 -64.78
N PRO A 5 10.85 -35.59 -63.87
CA PRO A 5 11.52 -35.36 -62.60
C PRO A 5 10.78 -35.99 -61.40
N LEU A 6 11.60 -36.17 -60.35
CA LEU A 6 11.33 -36.46 -58.95
C LEU A 6 10.14 -35.68 -58.36
N VAL A 7 9.27 -36.36 -57.62
CA VAL A 7 8.23 -35.74 -56.77
C VAL A 7 8.76 -35.66 -55.34
N LEU A 8 8.88 -34.44 -54.83
CA LEU A 8 9.12 -34.11 -53.42
C LEU A 8 7.85 -34.38 -52.60
N ALA A 9 8.00 -35.07 -51.47
CA ALA A 9 6.99 -35.16 -50.44
C ALA A 9 6.92 -33.82 -49.68
N ILE A 10 5.80 -33.12 -49.80
CA ILE A 10 5.45 -31.97 -48.96
C ILE A 10 4.77 -32.54 -47.71
N SER A 11 5.44 -32.44 -46.58
CA SER A 11 4.85 -32.60 -45.25
C SER A 11 3.90 -31.43 -45.02
N SER A 12 2.60 -31.73 -45.01
CA SER A 12 1.53 -30.82 -44.63
C SER A 12 1.68 -30.38 -43.18
N LEU A 13 1.93 -29.09 -42.96
CA LEU A 13 1.60 -28.41 -41.72
C LEU A 13 0.09 -28.57 -41.48
N VAL A 14 -0.27 -29.31 -40.45
CA VAL A 14 -1.62 -29.29 -39.88
C VAL A 14 -1.71 -28.02 -39.04
N CYS A 15 -2.26 -26.94 -39.61
CA CYS A 15 -2.71 -25.80 -38.81
C CYS A 15 -3.78 -26.31 -37.84
N ASN A 16 -3.51 -26.23 -36.54
CA ASN A 16 -4.43 -26.62 -35.50
C ASN A 16 -5.54 -25.54 -35.40
N PRO A 17 -6.79 -25.83 -35.78
CA PRO A 17 -7.87 -24.82 -35.77
C PRO A 17 -8.16 -24.28 -34.36
N GLY A 18 -7.75 -24.98 -33.30
CA GLY A 18 -7.89 -24.52 -31.91
C GLY A 18 -7.06 -23.28 -31.55
N ALA A 19 -5.98 -22.99 -32.28
CA ALA A 19 -5.14 -21.81 -31.99
C ALA A 19 -5.81 -20.50 -32.43
N LEU A 20 -6.49 -20.50 -33.59
CA LEU A 20 -7.19 -19.33 -34.14
C LEU A 20 -8.40 -18.93 -33.28
N PHE A 21 -9.17 -19.90 -32.78
CA PHE A 21 -10.33 -19.62 -31.92
C PHE A 21 -9.95 -19.12 -30.51
N ALA A 22 -8.77 -19.51 -30.00
CA ALA A 22 -8.29 -19.07 -28.69
C ALA A 22 -7.78 -17.62 -28.72
N GLU A 23 -7.13 -17.21 -29.81
CA GLU A 23 -6.66 -15.84 -30.06
C GLU A 23 -7.85 -14.87 -30.17
N ASP A 24 -8.90 -15.25 -30.91
CA ASP A 24 -10.13 -14.46 -31.02
C ASP A 24 -10.84 -14.26 -29.66
N ALA A 25 -10.83 -15.28 -28.80
CA ALA A 25 -11.45 -15.20 -27.48
C ALA A 25 -10.67 -14.30 -26.51
N GLN A 26 -9.33 -14.39 -26.50
CA GLN A 26 -8.48 -13.53 -25.67
C GLN A 26 -8.52 -12.07 -26.11
N ASN A 27 -8.51 -11.81 -27.42
CA ASN A 27 -8.64 -10.45 -27.95
C ASN A 27 -10.00 -9.83 -27.55
N LYS A 28 -11.08 -10.63 -27.55
CA LYS A 28 -12.38 -10.18 -27.06
C LYS A 28 -12.32 -9.84 -25.57
N ASP A 29 -11.74 -10.71 -24.75
CA ASP A 29 -11.63 -10.48 -23.31
C ASP A 29 -10.94 -9.14 -23.02
N ILE A 30 -9.80 -8.85 -23.66
CA ILE A 30 -9.08 -7.58 -23.47
C ILE A 30 -9.92 -6.37 -23.92
N SER A 31 -10.64 -6.49 -25.03
CA SER A 31 -11.54 -5.42 -25.52
C SER A 31 -12.64 -5.09 -24.50
N GLU A 32 -13.18 -6.10 -23.81
CA GLU A 32 -14.19 -5.91 -22.76
C GLU A 32 -13.59 -5.22 -21.52
N LEU A 33 -12.36 -5.56 -21.12
CA LEU A 33 -11.68 -4.89 -20.00
C LEU A 33 -11.39 -3.42 -20.33
N VAL A 34 -10.88 -3.15 -21.53
CA VAL A 34 -10.61 -1.78 -21.99
C VAL A 34 -11.90 -0.97 -22.06
N SER A 35 -13.00 -1.57 -22.53
CA SER A 35 -14.33 -0.93 -22.57
C SER A 35 -14.79 -0.52 -21.17
N PHE A 36 -14.57 -1.37 -20.15
CA PHE A 36 -14.83 -1.02 -18.76
C PHE A 36 -13.98 0.15 -18.28
N LEU A 37 -12.67 0.11 -18.54
CA LEU A 37 -11.72 1.14 -18.09
C LEU A 37 -11.99 2.55 -18.64
N VAL A 38 -12.70 2.67 -19.76
CA VAL A 38 -13.09 3.95 -20.37
C VAL A 38 -14.60 4.22 -20.31
N SER A 39 -15.34 3.38 -19.61
CA SER A 39 -16.80 3.51 -19.51
C SER A 39 -17.19 4.73 -18.67
N LYS A 40 -18.36 5.31 -18.98
CA LYS A 40 -18.97 6.39 -18.18
C LYS A 40 -19.29 5.98 -16.73
N ASP A 41 -19.30 4.68 -16.47
CA ASP A 41 -19.64 4.10 -15.16
C ASP A 41 -18.42 4.10 -14.23
N LEU A 42 -17.21 4.04 -14.81
CA LEU A 42 -15.94 4.08 -14.08
C LEU A 42 -15.30 5.47 -14.08
N LEU A 43 -15.68 6.34 -15.03
CA LEU A 43 -15.17 7.69 -15.13
C LEU A 43 -16.06 8.69 -14.40
N ILE A 44 -15.43 9.59 -13.65
CA ILE A 44 -16.09 10.69 -12.95
C ILE A 44 -15.48 12.03 -13.37
N SER A 45 -16.21 13.13 -13.18
CA SER A 45 -15.68 14.47 -13.40
C SER A 45 -14.83 14.88 -12.20
N SER A 46 -13.57 15.23 -12.46
CA SER A 46 -12.72 15.96 -11.51
C SER A 46 -13.25 17.38 -11.25
N LYS A 47 -12.66 18.07 -10.26
CA LYS A 47 -12.96 19.47 -9.91
C LYS A 47 -12.91 20.42 -11.12
N ASP A 48 -11.98 20.17 -12.03
CA ASP A 48 -11.76 20.98 -13.24
C ASP A 48 -12.64 20.55 -14.43
N GLY A 49 -13.61 19.64 -14.22
CA GLY A 49 -14.54 19.20 -15.26
C GLY A 49 -14.00 18.08 -16.16
N GLN A 50 -12.85 17.49 -15.83
CA GLN A 50 -12.19 16.48 -16.66
C GLN A 50 -12.54 15.07 -16.23
N SER A 51 -12.72 14.16 -17.19
CA SER A 51 -12.93 12.73 -16.91
C SER A 51 -11.67 12.09 -16.34
N VAL A 52 -11.80 11.52 -15.13
CA VAL A 52 -10.77 10.78 -14.39
C VAL A 52 -11.35 9.45 -13.89
N PRO A 53 -10.53 8.40 -13.69
CA PRO A 53 -11.03 7.11 -13.23
C PRO A 53 -11.42 7.15 -11.75
N LEU A 54 -12.37 6.29 -11.36
CA LEU A 54 -12.57 5.82 -9.99
C LEU A 54 -11.74 4.55 -9.74
N SER A 55 -11.49 4.22 -8.48
CA SER A 55 -10.87 2.93 -8.11
C SER A 55 -11.84 1.75 -8.30
N TYR A 56 -13.13 1.96 -8.01
CA TYR A 56 -14.14 0.91 -8.01
C TYR A 56 -15.43 1.34 -8.71
N TYR A 57 -16.13 0.37 -9.29
CA TYR A 57 -17.53 0.54 -9.67
C TYR A 57 -18.44 -0.02 -8.57
N THR A 58 -19.34 0.81 -8.06
CA THR A 58 -20.25 0.49 -6.96
C THR A 58 -21.70 0.32 -7.40
N GLY A 59 -21.99 0.45 -8.69
CA GLY A 59 -23.35 0.33 -9.22
C GLY A 59 -24.23 1.57 -9.03
N ASN A 60 -25.53 1.37 -9.20
CA ASN A 60 -26.55 2.38 -8.93
C ASN A 60 -26.94 2.40 -7.44
N GLN A 61 -27.90 3.25 -7.05
CA GLN A 61 -28.30 3.38 -5.65
C GLN A 61 -28.79 2.08 -5.01
N GLU A 62 -29.52 1.24 -5.75
CA GLU A 62 -30.01 -0.04 -5.23
C GLU A 62 -28.85 -1.04 -5.03
N ASP A 63 -27.84 -1.01 -5.90
CA ASP A 63 -26.64 -1.83 -5.74
C ASP A 63 -25.83 -1.41 -4.51
N ILE A 64 -25.70 -0.10 -4.28
CA ILE A 64 -25.07 0.47 -3.08
C ILE A 64 -25.81 0.03 -1.82
N ASP A 65 -27.14 0.18 -1.80
CA ASP A 65 -27.97 -0.21 -0.66
C ASP A 65 -27.86 -1.72 -0.36
N LYS A 66 -27.82 -2.56 -1.39
CA LYS A 66 -27.65 -4.01 -1.25
C LYS A 66 -26.25 -4.41 -0.78
N TYR A 67 -25.21 -3.83 -1.38
CA TYR A 67 -23.84 -4.23 -1.10
C TYR A 67 -23.36 -3.67 0.25
N PHE A 68 -23.42 -2.35 0.43
CA PHE A 68 -22.95 -1.74 1.67
C PHE A 68 -23.97 -1.90 2.79
N GLY A 69 -25.26 -1.72 2.52
CA GLY A 69 -26.30 -1.76 3.54
C GLY A 69 -26.64 -3.19 3.97
N ASP A 70 -27.20 -3.99 3.07
CA ASP A 70 -27.70 -5.33 3.42
C ASP A 70 -26.60 -6.35 3.70
N TYR A 71 -25.46 -6.27 3.01
CA TYR A 71 -24.40 -7.27 3.10
C TYR A 71 -23.28 -6.88 4.07
N ILE A 72 -22.68 -5.69 3.91
CA ILE A 72 -21.55 -5.28 4.76
C ILE A 72 -22.03 -4.85 6.15
N CYS A 73 -22.98 -3.93 6.22
CA CYS A 73 -23.25 -3.22 7.47
C CYS A 73 -24.29 -3.92 8.36
N LYS A 74 -25.36 -4.48 7.78
CA LYS A 74 -26.46 -5.08 8.54
C LYS A 74 -26.06 -6.22 9.50
N PRO A 75 -25.07 -7.09 9.21
CA PRO A 75 -24.64 -8.11 10.17
C PRO A 75 -24.00 -7.54 11.45
N ALA A 76 -23.43 -6.32 11.38
CA ALA A 76 -22.63 -5.71 12.45
C ALA A 76 -23.21 -4.39 12.97
N ASP A 77 -24.35 -3.94 12.45
CA ASP A 77 -25.00 -2.67 12.78
C ASP A 77 -24.13 -1.42 12.49
N THR A 78 -23.26 -1.50 11.48
CA THR A 78 -22.34 -0.41 11.11
C THR A 78 -22.95 0.59 10.11
N CYS A 79 -24.25 0.47 9.80
CA CYS A 79 -24.97 1.39 8.90
C CYS A 79 -25.20 2.76 9.55
N SER A 80 -25.48 2.76 10.86
CA SER A 80 -25.88 3.97 11.56
C SER A 80 -24.66 4.82 11.84
N VAL A 81 -24.60 6.03 11.29
CA VAL A 81 -23.47 6.94 11.47
C VAL A 81 -23.98 8.25 12.02
N VAL A 82 -23.25 8.79 13.00
CA VAL A 82 -23.45 10.15 13.48
C VAL A 82 -22.26 10.98 13.01
N ASP A 83 -22.48 11.85 12.04
CA ASP A 83 -21.48 12.79 11.56
C ASP A 83 -21.24 13.88 12.61
N SER A 84 -19.96 14.13 12.89
CA SER A 84 -19.51 15.13 13.85
C SER A 84 -18.59 16.15 13.19
N LEU A 85 -18.67 17.39 13.65
CA LEU A 85 -17.79 18.48 13.21
C LEU A 85 -16.49 18.49 14.02
N TYR A 86 -15.36 18.43 13.31
CA TYR A 86 -14.01 18.64 13.81
C TYR A 86 -13.56 20.02 13.35
N ASN A 87 -12.95 20.81 14.24
CA ASN A 87 -12.59 22.21 13.96
C ASN A 87 -11.08 22.45 13.75
N ASP A 88 -10.23 21.47 14.06
CA ASP A 88 -8.79 21.58 13.92
C ASP A 88 -8.16 20.19 13.70
N PRO A 89 -8.00 19.74 12.44
CA PRO A 89 -8.45 20.41 11.20
C PRO A 89 -9.98 20.39 11.02
N TYR A 90 -10.50 21.28 10.15
CA TYR A 90 -11.90 21.24 9.76
C TYR A 90 -12.22 19.92 9.04
N ALA A 91 -13.15 19.14 9.57
CA ALA A 91 -13.66 17.94 8.94
C ALA A 91 -15.08 17.63 9.42
N ILE A 92 -15.90 17.03 8.56
CA ILE A 92 -17.17 16.41 8.92
C ILE A 92 -16.99 14.91 8.70
N LEU A 93 -16.90 14.14 9.77
CA LEU A 93 -16.64 12.71 9.71
C LEU A 93 -17.52 11.99 10.72
N GLY A 94 -17.77 10.69 10.50
CA GLY A 94 -18.37 9.84 11.51
C GLY A 94 -17.68 9.99 12.87
N ARG A 95 -18.49 10.04 13.93
CA ARG A 95 -18.04 10.10 15.31
C ARG A 95 -17.11 8.93 15.64
N GLY A 96 -16.11 9.19 16.46
CA GLY A 96 -15.22 8.16 16.99
C GLY A 96 -13.90 8.01 16.24
N LEU A 97 -13.73 8.73 15.13
CA LEU A 97 -12.43 8.89 14.49
C LEU A 97 -11.58 9.93 15.23
N PRO A 98 -10.24 9.78 15.24
CA PRO A 98 -9.36 10.81 15.77
C PRO A 98 -9.66 12.19 15.17
N PRO A 99 -9.62 13.28 15.97
CA PRO A 99 -9.16 13.36 17.36
C PRO A 99 -10.18 12.97 18.45
N GLN A 100 -11.43 12.66 18.12
CA GLN A 100 -12.44 12.32 19.13
C GLN A 100 -12.42 10.80 19.39
N GLN A 101 -12.18 10.39 20.64
CA GLN A 101 -12.26 8.97 21.00
C GLN A 101 -13.73 8.54 21.10
N GLY A 102 -14.15 7.61 20.24
CA GLY A 102 -15.45 6.94 20.30
C GLY A 102 -15.34 5.52 20.86
N GLY A 103 -16.48 4.85 21.04
CA GLY A 103 -16.48 3.41 21.32
C GLY A 103 -16.17 2.58 20.07
N ASP A 104 -15.90 1.29 20.24
CA ASP A 104 -15.60 0.37 19.12
C ASP A 104 -16.67 0.40 18.01
N LEU A 105 -17.94 0.53 18.40
CA LEU A 105 -19.06 0.64 17.46
C LEU A 105 -19.03 1.95 16.67
N ASP A 106 -18.78 3.09 17.33
CA ASP A 106 -18.68 4.40 16.65
C ASP A 106 -17.53 4.37 15.62
N MET A 107 -16.38 3.81 16.01
CA MET A 107 -15.24 3.62 15.11
C MET A 107 -15.58 2.74 13.92
N ALA A 108 -16.27 1.61 14.13
CA ALA A 108 -16.66 0.71 13.04
C ALA A 108 -17.67 1.37 12.08
N GLN A 109 -18.62 2.13 12.62
CA GLN A 109 -19.60 2.92 11.87
C GLN A 109 -18.93 3.99 11.02
N ALA A 110 -18.01 4.75 11.61
CA ALA A 110 -17.25 5.77 10.91
C ALA A 110 -16.33 5.17 9.82
N GLN A 111 -15.62 4.07 10.11
CA GLN A 111 -14.81 3.36 9.12
C GLN A 111 -15.64 2.81 7.96
N ALA A 112 -16.85 2.31 8.23
CA ALA A 112 -17.77 1.87 7.18
C ALA A 112 -18.26 3.05 6.31
N GLN A 113 -18.34 4.27 6.85
CA GLN A 113 -18.61 5.48 6.07
C GLN A 113 -17.45 5.85 5.18
N LEU A 114 -16.23 5.87 5.73
CA LEU A 114 -15.04 6.15 4.94
C LEU A 114 -14.92 5.15 3.78
N GLU A 115 -15.07 3.86 4.05
CA GLU A 115 -14.99 2.81 3.03
C GLU A 115 -15.99 3.05 1.88
N ARG A 116 -17.28 3.25 2.17
CA ARG A 116 -18.27 3.43 1.09
C ARG A 116 -18.07 4.74 0.32
N THR A 117 -17.68 5.81 1.01
CA THR A 117 -17.41 7.12 0.37
C THR A 117 -16.19 7.04 -0.53
N ASP A 118 -15.08 6.48 -0.03
CA ASP A 118 -13.85 6.29 -0.80
C ASP A 118 -14.08 5.38 -2.01
N MET A 119 -14.86 4.31 -1.86
CA MET A 119 -15.20 3.43 -2.98
C MET A 119 -16.12 4.07 -4.02
N LYS A 120 -16.96 5.03 -3.61
CA LYS A 120 -17.90 5.70 -4.52
C LYS A 120 -17.26 6.85 -5.30
N TYR A 121 -16.39 7.61 -4.65
CA TYR A 121 -15.90 8.89 -5.17
C TYR A 121 -14.38 8.97 -5.33
N GLY A 122 -13.65 7.99 -4.80
CA GLY A 122 -12.20 7.99 -4.75
C GLY A 122 -11.52 7.35 -5.94
N ALA A 123 -10.35 7.90 -6.25
CA ALA A 123 -9.32 7.26 -7.04
C ALA A 123 -8.04 7.18 -6.21
N ASP A 124 -7.63 5.98 -5.84
CA ASP A 124 -6.28 5.73 -5.34
C ASP A 124 -5.29 6.10 -6.44
N ILE A 125 -4.26 6.89 -6.12
CA ILE A 125 -3.28 7.35 -7.10
C ILE A 125 -2.45 6.20 -7.68
N TYR A 126 -2.31 5.09 -6.96
CA TYR A 126 -1.72 3.86 -7.48
C TYR A 126 -2.65 3.17 -8.50
N ASP A 127 -3.94 3.03 -8.20
CA ASP A 127 -4.92 2.48 -9.15
C ASP A 127 -4.97 3.32 -10.43
N ALA A 128 -4.93 4.64 -10.28
CA ALA A 128 -4.95 5.55 -11.40
C ALA A 128 -3.64 5.50 -12.20
N ALA A 129 -2.49 5.22 -11.57
CA ALA A 129 -1.22 5.01 -12.25
C ALA A 129 -1.20 3.70 -13.06
N THR A 130 -1.69 2.59 -12.50
CA THR A 130 -1.80 1.32 -13.24
C THR A 130 -2.77 1.47 -14.41
N TRP A 131 -3.88 2.20 -14.23
CA TRP A 131 -4.81 2.54 -15.29
C TRP A 131 -4.17 3.31 -16.45
N GLN A 132 -3.30 4.28 -16.18
CA GLN A 132 -2.57 4.99 -17.25
C GLN A 132 -1.76 4.03 -18.12
N ILE A 133 -1.05 3.08 -17.50
CA ILE A 133 -0.25 2.07 -18.21
C ILE A 133 -1.15 1.19 -19.06
N ALA A 134 -2.26 0.71 -18.50
CA ALA A 134 -3.21 -0.15 -19.20
C ALA A 134 -3.84 0.55 -20.41
N LEU A 135 -4.24 1.82 -20.28
CA LEU A 135 -4.77 2.59 -21.42
C LEU A 135 -3.70 2.82 -22.51
N ALA A 136 -2.47 3.10 -22.11
CA ALA A 136 -1.37 3.28 -23.06
C ALA A 136 -1.03 1.98 -23.80
N LEU A 137 -1.05 0.84 -23.10
CA LEU A 137 -0.91 -0.49 -23.70
C LEU A 137 -2.07 -0.80 -24.66
N ALA A 138 -3.30 -0.52 -24.25
CA ALA A 138 -4.48 -0.70 -25.09
C ALA A 138 -4.38 0.13 -26.37
N ALA A 139 -3.96 1.40 -26.27
CA ALA A 139 -3.78 2.28 -27.42
C ALA A 139 -2.67 1.81 -28.35
N LYS A 140 -1.51 1.46 -27.80
CA LYS A 140 -0.36 0.92 -28.55
C LYS A 140 -0.72 -0.35 -29.34
N ASN A 141 -1.65 -1.15 -28.82
CA ASN A 141 -2.10 -2.41 -29.42
C ASN A 141 -3.48 -2.30 -30.10
N HIS A 142 -3.97 -1.09 -30.39
CA HIS A 142 -5.21 -0.84 -31.14
C HIS A 142 -6.52 -1.34 -30.49
N TYR A 143 -6.54 -1.54 -29.17
CA TYR A 143 -7.77 -1.78 -28.40
C TYR A 143 -8.47 -0.49 -27.96
N LEU A 144 -7.77 0.64 -28.03
CA LEU A 144 -8.27 1.96 -27.68
C LEU A 144 -7.75 2.99 -28.69
N GLU A 145 -8.56 3.98 -29.04
CA GLU A 145 -8.12 5.08 -29.89
C GLU A 145 -7.03 5.91 -29.19
N ALA A 146 -5.91 6.15 -29.88
CA ALA A 146 -4.72 6.78 -29.28
C ALA A 146 -5.01 8.17 -28.70
N GLU A 147 -5.84 8.98 -29.36
CA GLU A 147 -6.19 10.32 -28.88
C GLU A 147 -7.12 10.27 -27.66
N GLN A 148 -8.00 9.26 -27.57
CA GLN A 148 -8.81 9.03 -26.38
C GLN A 148 -7.93 8.66 -25.20
N ALA A 149 -6.99 7.73 -25.39
CA ALA A 149 -6.03 7.33 -24.36
C ALA A 149 -5.19 8.52 -23.87
N LYS A 150 -4.60 9.30 -24.79
CA LYS A 150 -3.82 10.51 -24.45
C LYS A 150 -4.64 11.51 -23.64
N THR A 151 -5.90 11.75 -24.03
CA THR A 151 -6.78 12.69 -23.32
C THR A 151 -7.05 12.21 -21.89
N LEU A 152 -7.44 10.94 -21.73
CA LEU A 152 -7.75 10.36 -20.43
C LEU A 152 -6.53 10.29 -19.50
N ILE A 153 -5.39 9.86 -20.01
CA ILE A 153 -4.11 9.83 -19.27
C ILE A 153 -3.69 11.25 -18.88
N GLY A 154 -3.82 12.22 -19.79
CA GLY A 154 -3.51 13.63 -19.55
C GLY A 154 -4.39 14.25 -18.47
N ASN A 155 -5.70 13.98 -18.49
CA ASN A 155 -6.64 14.44 -17.46
C ASN A 155 -6.27 13.91 -16.08
N GLN A 156 -5.99 12.61 -15.99
CA GLN A 156 -5.61 11.98 -14.73
C GLN A 156 -4.28 12.54 -14.20
N LEU A 157 -3.29 12.77 -15.08
CA LEU A 157 -2.02 13.38 -14.66
C LEU A 157 -2.23 14.80 -14.14
N GLN A 158 -3.13 15.57 -14.77
CA GLN A 158 -3.50 16.90 -14.28
C GLN A 158 -4.16 16.84 -12.90
N ALA A 159 -5.01 15.84 -12.65
CA ALA A 159 -5.60 15.63 -11.32
C ALA A 159 -4.54 15.30 -10.26
N ILE A 160 -3.56 14.44 -10.56
CA ILE A 160 -2.40 14.19 -9.66
C ILE A 160 -1.62 15.47 -9.40
N MET A 161 -1.40 16.27 -10.44
CA MET A 161 -0.61 17.50 -10.39
C MET A 161 -1.33 18.67 -9.74
N ASN A 162 -2.65 18.58 -9.53
CA ASN A 162 -3.43 19.65 -8.92
C ASN A 162 -2.91 19.95 -7.51
N LYS A 163 -2.62 21.23 -7.25
CA LYS A 163 -2.03 21.72 -5.99
C LYS A 163 -2.87 21.37 -4.76
N ASP A 164 -4.19 21.24 -4.91
CA ASP A 164 -5.12 20.98 -3.81
C ASP A 164 -5.04 19.51 -3.36
N ASN A 165 -4.47 18.64 -4.19
CA ASN A 165 -4.24 17.23 -3.88
C ASN A 165 -2.84 16.98 -3.29
N ARG A 166 -2.10 18.04 -2.93
CA ARG A 166 -0.70 17.96 -2.49
C ARG A 166 -0.53 18.20 -1.00
N ALA A 167 0.26 17.37 -0.35
CA ALA A 167 0.60 17.44 1.07
C ALA A 167 1.60 18.57 1.37
N THR A 168 1.09 19.81 1.37
CA THR A 168 1.89 21.05 1.53
C THR A 168 1.79 21.71 2.89
N ASP A 169 0.86 21.25 3.74
CA ASP A 169 0.69 21.79 5.08
C ASP A 169 1.95 21.57 5.95
N LYS A 170 2.20 22.49 6.88
CA LYS A 170 3.37 22.45 7.77
C LYS A 170 3.37 21.23 8.70
N GLN A 171 2.23 20.59 8.93
CA GLN A 171 2.15 19.35 9.70
C GLN A 171 2.88 18.19 9.03
N PHE A 172 2.93 18.16 7.69
CA PHE A 172 3.63 17.11 6.95
C PHE A 172 5.14 17.35 6.97
N LYS A 173 5.84 16.51 7.73
CA LYS A 173 7.30 16.55 7.91
C LYS A 173 7.97 15.48 7.06
N TYR A 174 8.40 15.85 5.86
CA TYR A 174 9.19 14.98 4.98
C TYR A 174 10.51 14.62 5.66
N GLY A 175 10.77 13.31 5.76
CA GLY A 175 11.91 12.78 6.53
C GLY A 175 11.86 13.07 8.03
N TYR A 176 10.68 13.41 8.57
CA TYR A 176 10.47 13.90 9.94
C TYR A 176 11.26 15.19 10.27
N GLN A 177 11.65 15.97 9.26
CA GLN A 177 12.46 17.18 9.44
C GLN A 177 11.83 18.42 8.83
N SER A 178 11.58 18.42 7.53
CA SER A 178 11.21 19.63 6.78
C SER A 178 9.80 19.53 6.21
N SER A 179 9.11 20.65 6.08
CA SER A 179 7.83 20.74 5.36
C SER A 179 8.05 21.31 3.96
N ILE A 180 7.32 20.81 2.96
CA ILE A 180 7.40 21.29 1.57
C ILE A 180 6.16 22.13 1.28
N SER A 181 6.33 23.45 1.12
CA SER A 181 5.21 24.36 0.82
C SER A 181 4.94 24.52 -0.69
N ASP A 182 5.88 24.13 -1.54
CA ASP A 182 5.73 24.16 -2.99
C ASP A 182 4.99 22.89 -3.45
N ALA A 183 3.72 23.06 -3.84
CA ALA A 183 2.85 21.97 -4.25
C ALA A 183 3.42 21.15 -5.43
N SER A 184 4.23 21.75 -6.30
CA SER A 184 4.83 21.04 -7.42
C SER A 184 5.89 20.01 -6.98
N LYS A 185 6.41 20.15 -5.76
CA LYS A 185 7.47 19.31 -5.19
C LYS A 185 6.98 18.39 -4.08
N ALA A 186 5.75 18.55 -3.62
CA ALA A 186 5.15 17.76 -2.56
C ALA A 186 4.54 16.46 -3.08
N PHE A 187 4.37 15.48 -2.20
CA PHE A 187 3.60 14.29 -2.52
C PHE A 187 2.11 14.61 -2.68
N SER A 188 1.44 13.81 -3.53
CA SER A 188 -0.01 13.78 -3.61
C SER A 188 -0.57 12.91 -2.50
N PHE A 189 -1.78 13.23 -2.04
CA PHE A 189 -2.53 12.35 -1.16
C PHE A 189 -2.89 11.05 -1.91
N ARG A 190 -2.90 9.94 -1.16
CA ARG A 190 -3.24 8.60 -1.62
C ARG A 190 -4.54 8.53 -2.41
N MET A 191 -5.61 9.03 -1.82
CA MET A 191 -6.92 9.02 -2.45
C MET A 191 -7.23 10.43 -2.97
N ILE A 192 -7.41 10.58 -4.28
CA ILE A 192 -7.87 11.82 -4.91
C ILE A 192 -9.40 11.76 -4.99
N ALA A 193 -10.08 12.62 -4.22
CA ALA A 193 -11.51 12.82 -4.35
C ALA A 193 -11.85 13.81 -5.46
N THR A 194 -13.03 13.64 -6.03
CA THR A 194 -13.62 14.62 -6.92
C THR A 194 -14.07 15.89 -6.20
N ASP A 195 -14.38 15.80 -4.91
CA ASP A 195 -14.81 16.92 -4.08
C ASP A 195 -14.28 16.79 -2.65
N PHE A 196 -14.09 17.92 -1.96
CA PHE A 196 -13.79 17.93 -0.54
C PHE A 196 -15.01 17.50 0.28
N HIS A 197 -16.19 17.98 -0.10
CA HIS A 197 -17.47 17.62 0.50
C HIS A 197 -18.15 16.54 -0.33
N ASN A 198 -18.23 15.31 0.19
CA ASN A 198 -18.85 14.19 -0.50
C ASN A 198 -20.18 13.85 0.16
N LYS A 199 -21.23 13.67 -0.65
CA LYS A 199 -22.49 13.11 -0.15
C LYS A 199 -22.26 11.67 0.25
N ASP A 200 -22.76 11.25 1.41
CA ASP A 200 -22.72 9.84 1.79
C ASP A 200 -23.43 9.00 0.69
N PRO A 201 -22.85 7.87 0.25
CA PRO A 201 -23.47 6.99 -0.76
C PRO A 201 -24.89 6.50 -0.40
N PHE A 202 -25.31 6.52 0.87
CA PHE A 202 -26.69 6.21 1.26
C PHE A 202 -27.67 7.39 1.12
N TYR A 203 -27.20 8.58 0.76
CA TYR A 203 -28.07 9.72 0.47
C TYR A 203 -29.05 9.39 -0.66
N LYS A 204 -30.36 9.63 -0.42
CA LYS A 204 -31.49 9.20 -1.28
C LYS A 204 -31.68 7.69 -1.44
N GLY A 205 -30.94 6.87 -0.69
CA GLY A 205 -31.10 5.42 -0.61
C GLY A 205 -31.99 4.97 0.55
N ARG A 206 -32.21 3.65 0.68
CA ARG A 206 -32.97 3.01 1.76
C ARG A 206 -32.40 3.28 3.15
N TYR A 207 -31.08 3.50 3.21
CA TYR A 207 -30.31 3.63 4.43
C TYR A 207 -30.05 5.09 4.84
N GLN A 208 -30.60 6.09 4.14
CA GLN A 208 -30.41 7.50 4.51
C GLN A 208 -30.82 7.79 5.96
N LYS A 209 -31.84 7.11 6.48
CA LYS A 209 -32.32 7.28 7.88
C LYS A 209 -31.31 6.82 8.94
N GLU A 210 -30.30 6.06 8.53
CA GLU A 210 -29.21 5.62 9.39
C GLU A 210 -28.13 6.69 9.51
N LEU A 211 -28.17 7.71 8.66
CA LEU A 211 -27.30 8.87 8.73
C LEU A 211 -27.93 9.94 9.64
N SER A 212 -27.13 10.46 10.55
CA SER A 212 -27.50 11.57 11.42
C SER A 212 -26.27 12.44 11.67
N TRP A 213 -26.45 13.59 12.30
CA TRP A 213 -25.38 14.53 12.60
C TRP A 213 -25.62 15.17 13.97
N ASP A 214 -24.56 15.65 14.62
CA ASP A 214 -24.62 16.29 15.94
C ASP A 214 -24.23 17.78 15.96
N TYR A 215 -24.03 18.38 14.79
CA TYR A 215 -23.80 19.80 14.59
C TYR A 215 -25.06 20.54 14.11
N ASP A 216 -25.02 21.87 14.03
CA ASP A 216 -26.10 22.68 13.43
C ASP A 216 -25.78 23.00 11.95
N PRO A 217 -26.52 22.42 10.98
CA PRO A 217 -26.31 22.72 9.56
C PRO A 217 -26.55 24.18 9.19
N GLU A 218 -27.40 24.91 9.93
CA GLU A 218 -27.63 26.35 9.69
C GLU A 218 -26.39 27.16 10.07
N GLU A 219 -25.71 26.80 11.15
CA GLU A 219 -24.45 27.44 11.55
C GLU A 219 -23.35 27.18 10.51
N LEU A 220 -23.26 25.96 9.98
CA LEU A 220 -22.31 25.65 8.91
C LEU A 220 -22.59 26.45 7.64
N ALA A 221 -23.85 26.50 7.18
CA ALA A 221 -24.24 27.25 5.99
C ALA A 221 -23.98 28.76 6.11
N GLN A 222 -24.10 29.34 7.31
CA GLN A 222 -23.80 30.75 7.53
C GLN A 222 -22.31 31.07 7.43
N ASN A 223 -21.45 30.12 7.79
CA ASN A 223 -20.00 30.29 7.82
C ASN A 223 -19.28 29.70 6.59
N ASP A 224 -20.02 29.02 5.71
CA ASP A 224 -19.48 28.41 4.51
C ASP A 224 -19.09 29.47 3.46
N PRO A 225 -17.80 29.54 3.05
CA PRO A 225 -17.35 30.48 2.04
C PRO A 225 -18.07 30.31 0.69
N ASP A 226 -18.51 29.09 0.37
CA ASP A 226 -19.19 28.77 -0.89
C ASP A 226 -20.72 28.97 -0.81
N LYS A 227 -21.24 29.36 0.37
CA LYS A 227 -22.65 29.71 0.62
C LYS A 227 -23.63 28.59 0.27
N HIS A 228 -23.26 27.36 0.53
CA HIS A 228 -24.19 26.23 0.43
C HIS A 228 -25.35 26.38 1.43
N PRO A 229 -26.58 25.94 1.08
CA PRO A 229 -27.71 25.96 2.01
C PRO A 229 -27.54 24.93 3.14
N ALA A 230 -28.21 25.10 4.28
CA ALA A 230 -28.14 24.18 5.42
C ALA A 230 -28.37 22.70 5.04
N GLN A 231 -29.32 22.43 4.15
CA GLN A 231 -29.62 21.08 3.63
C GLN A 231 -28.42 20.40 2.92
N PHE A 232 -27.45 21.20 2.43
CA PHE A 232 -26.22 20.66 1.87
C PHE A 232 -25.45 19.85 2.92
N PHE A 233 -25.38 20.33 4.16
CA PHE A 233 -24.55 19.73 5.22
C PHE A 233 -25.20 18.55 5.96
N GLU A 234 -26.45 18.21 5.70
CA GLU A 234 -27.17 17.13 6.42
C GLU A 234 -26.69 15.70 6.09
N TYR A 235 -25.97 15.48 4.99
CA TYR A 235 -25.56 14.14 4.54
C TYR A 235 -24.21 14.19 3.83
N VAL A 236 -23.31 15.04 4.32
CA VAL A 236 -22.01 15.29 3.72
C VAL A 236 -20.93 14.89 4.71
N SER A 237 -20.04 14.02 4.26
CA SER A 237 -18.75 13.78 4.90
C SER A 237 -17.66 14.52 4.14
N THR A 238 -16.69 15.08 4.84
CA THR A 238 -15.46 15.57 4.21
C THR A 238 -14.56 14.39 3.87
N TRP A 239 -13.71 14.57 2.85
CA TRP A 239 -12.69 13.58 2.52
C TRP A 239 -11.77 13.27 3.71
N SER A 240 -11.31 12.02 3.82
CA SER A 240 -10.69 11.51 5.05
C SER A 240 -9.36 10.77 4.88
N ASP A 241 -9.05 10.25 3.68
CA ASP A 241 -7.76 9.60 3.42
C ASP A 241 -6.74 10.60 2.85
N TRP A 242 -6.04 11.28 3.77
CA TRP A 242 -5.04 12.31 3.51
C TRP A 242 -3.59 11.82 3.63
N LYS A 243 -3.31 10.52 3.46
CA LYS A 243 -1.94 10.00 3.61
C LYS A 243 -1.16 10.17 2.30
N PRO A 244 -0.07 10.95 2.26
CA PRO A 244 0.82 10.95 1.11
C PRO A 244 1.82 9.78 1.24
N ILE A 245 1.41 8.58 0.83
CA ILE A 245 2.20 7.36 0.94
C ILE A 245 3.31 7.35 -0.12
N THR A 246 4.55 7.09 0.29
CA THR A 246 5.72 7.14 -0.61
C THR A 246 5.63 6.15 -1.77
N GLY A 247 5.19 4.91 -1.52
CA GLY A 247 5.10 3.88 -2.56
C GLY A 247 4.09 4.22 -3.64
N GLU A 248 2.89 4.66 -3.26
CA GLU A 248 1.86 5.09 -4.20
C GLU A 248 2.25 6.38 -4.94
N ASN A 249 2.97 7.29 -4.28
CA ASN A 249 3.55 8.43 -4.97
C ASN A 249 4.64 8.03 -5.97
N ALA A 250 5.40 6.95 -5.72
CA ALA A 250 6.32 6.43 -6.71
C ALA A 250 5.55 5.91 -7.94
N TRP A 251 4.42 5.23 -7.74
CA TRP A 251 3.53 4.86 -8.83
C TRP A 251 2.96 6.06 -9.59
N ALA A 252 2.36 7.00 -8.87
CA ALA A 252 1.62 8.12 -9.44
C ALA A 252 2.51 9.19 -10.07
N GLN A 253 3.75 9.36 -9.59
CA GLN A 253 4.63 10.44 -10.03
C GLN A 253 5.78 9.96 -10.91
N LEU A 254 6.20 8.70 -10.77
CA LEU A 254 7.33 8.14 -11.49
C LEU A 254 6.90 7.02 -12.44
N ILE A 255 6.20 5.99 -11.97
CA ILE A 255 5.95 4.78 -12.77
C ILE A 255 4.88 5.01 -13.83
N GLY A 256 3.63 5.24 -13.42
CA GLY A 256 2.45 5.31 -14.30
C GLY A 256 2.62 6.33 -15.43
N PRO A 257 2.86 7.63 -15.13
CA PRO A 257 2.98 8.64 -16.15
C PRO A 257 4.16 8.43 -17.11
N LEU A 258 5.33 8.01 -16.62
CA LEU A 258 6.49 7.81 -17.48
C LEU A 258 6.32 6.57 -18.38
N GLN A 259 5.77 5.47 -17.85
CA GLN A 259 5.49 4.27 -18.64
C GLN A 259 4.43 4.56 -19.71
N ALA A 260 3.36 5.29 -19.38
CA ALA A 260 2.35 5.70 -20.34
C ALA A 260 2.94 6.59 -21.45
N GLU A 261 3.77 7.57 -21.10
CA GLU A 261 4.45 8.44 -22.06
C GLU A 261 5.40 7.64 -22.98
N LEU A 262 6.17 6.69 -22.42
CA LEU A 262 7.03 5.80 -23.19
C LEU A 262 6.23 4.94 -24.19
N LEU A 263 5.09 4.40 -23.76
CA LEU A 263 4.23 3.55 -24.58
C LEU A 263 3.58 4.31 -25.74
N LEU A 264 3.11 5.54 -25.49
CA LEU A 264 2.41 6.37 -26.48
C LEU A 264 3.33 7.06 -27.49
N ASN A 265 4.63 7.16 -27.19
CA ASN A 265 5.60 7.88 -28.00
C ASN A 265 6.79 7.01 -28.45
N ASP A 266 6.55 5.71 -28.68
CA ASP A 266 7.54 4.76 -29.22
C ASP A 266 8.87 4.74 -28.44
N GLY A 267 8.79 4.79 -27.12
CA GLY A 267 9.93 4.73 -26.20
C GLY A 267 10.66 6.07 -26.01
N LYS A 268 10.12 7.18 -26.51
CA LYS A 268 10.73 8.52 -26.36
C LYS A 268 9.90 9.38 -25.40
N VAL A 269 10.58 10.08 -24.50
CA VAL A 269 9.96 11.07 -23.60
C VAL A 269 10.60 12.43 -23.84
N ALA A 270 9.78 13.41 -24.21
CA ALA A 270 10.27 14.77 -24.42
C ALA A 270 10.67 15.41 -23.08
N ALA A 271 11.75 16.21 -23.10
CA ALA A 271 12.28 16.89 -21.92
C ALA A 271 11.27 17.85 -21.25
N ASN A 272 10.30 18.34 -22.05
CA ASN A 272 9.22 19.22 -21.61
C ASN A 272 7.87 18.50 -21.42
N SER A 273 7.84 17.16 -21.45
CA SER A 273 6.61 16.41 -21.19
C SER A 273 6.12 16.67 -19.75
N PRO A 274 4.81 16.86 -19.53
CA PRO A 274 4.28 17.04 -18.17
C PRO A 274 4.63 15.89 -17.23
N ALA A 275 4.65 14.65 -17.74
CA ALA A 275 5.03 13.45 -16.97
C ALA A 275 6.46 13.55 -16.44
N LEU A 276 7.44 13.88 -17.30
CA LEU A 276 8.83 14.02 -16.89
C LEU A 276 9.06 15.22 -15.96
N ILE A 277 8.39 16.34 -16.21
CA ILE A 277 8.46 17.52 -15.34
C ILE A 277 7.94 17.18 -13.94
N ASN A 278 6.78 16.51 -13.84
CA ASN A 278 6.22 16.07 -12.58
C ASN A 278 7.19 15.12 -11.84
N ALA A 279 7.74 14.14 -12.55
CA ALA A 279 8.72 13.21 -11.99
C ALA A 279 9.97 13.93 -11.45
N MET A 280 10.58 14.83 -12.22
CA MET A 280 11.75 15.59 -11.78
C MET A 280 11.44 16.49 -10.57
N ASN A 281 10.29 17.17 -10.56
CA ASN A 281 9.92 18.05 -9.45
C ASN A 281 9.69 17.25 -8.15
N SER A 282 9.17 16.01 -8.26
CA SER A 282 8.93 15.14 -7.11
C SER A 282 10.18 14.63 -6.40
N LEU A 283 11.35 14.66 -7.05
CA LEU A 283 12.59 14.15 -6.48
C LEU A 283 12.97 14.85 -5.18
N GLY A 284 12.56 16.11 -5.01
CA GLY A 284 12.74 16.84 -3.76
C GLY A 284 12.04 16.16 -2.58
N ALA A 285 10.79 15.73 -2.74
CA ALA A 285 10.05 15.00 -1.72
C ALA A 285 10.64 13.61 -1.47
N PHE A 286 10.94 12.83 -2.52
CA PHE A 286 11.59 11.53 -2.35
C PHE A 286 12.93 11.66 -1.59
N SER A 287 13.81 12.58 -2.02
CA SER A 287 15.10 12.80 -1.35
C SER A 287 14.93 13.24 0.11
N ALA A 288 13.91 14.05 0.41
CA ALA A 288 13.62 14.45 1.78
C ALA A 288 13.07 13.29 2.64
N MET A 289 12.41 12.31 2.03
CA MET A 289 11.89 11.11 2.69
C MET A 289 12.95 10.02 2.94
N GLN A 290 14.14 10.16 2.38
CA GLN A 290 15.18 9.15 2.46
C GLN A 290 15.94 9.18 3.80
N ALA A 291 15.95 8.07 4.52
CA ALA A 291 16.71 7.87 5.75
C ALA A 291 18.20 7.62 5.49
N GLY A 292 19.03 7.76 6.52
CA GLY A 292 20.47 7.49 6.45
C GLY A 292 20.78 6.03 6.13
N ILE A 293 19.99 5.08 6.62
CA ILE A 293 20.10 3.65 6.27
C ILE A 293 19.83 3.35 4.78
N GLY A 294 19.29 4.30 4.02
CA GLY A 294 19.03 4.19 2.58
C GLY A 294 17.55 4.07 2.20
N ALA A 295 16.72 3.55 3.11
CA ALA A 295 15.28 3.39 2.92
C ALA A 295 14.54 4.74 2.81
N PHE A 296 13.36 4.72 2.19
CA PHE A 296 12.38 5.79 2.26
C PHE A 296 11.32 5.47 3.30
N TYR A 297 10.94 6.49 4.08
CA TYR A 297 9.83 6.36 5.03
C TYR A 297 8.50 6.13 4.34
N TYR A 298 7.59 5.45 5.03
CA TYR A 298 6.25 5.11 4.55
C TYR A 298 5.43 6.35 4.18
N ALA A 299 5.43 7.36 5.04
CA ALA A 299 4.75 8.65 4.85
C ALA A 299 5.49 9.77 5.63
N PRO A 300 5.35 11.04 5.25
CA PRO A 300 5.83 12.18 6.03
C PRO A 300 5.34 12.13 7.48
N GLY A 301 6.16 12.62 8.42
CA GLY A 301 5.73 12.79 9.81
C GLY A 301 4.50 13.70 9.91
N GLY A 302 3.63 13.45 10.89
CA GLY A 302 2.35 14.15 11.04
C GLY A 302 1.20 13.54 10.26
N SER A 303 1.46 12.61 9.33
CA SER A 303 0.42 11.81 8.69
C SER A 303 -0.31 10.90 9.68
N GLN A 304 -1.63 10.75 9.49
CA GLN A 304 -2.48 9.85 10.27
C GLN A 304 -2.77 8.58 9.46
N GLY A 305 -2.69 7.42 10.09
CA GLY A 305 -3.15 6.13 9.59
C GLY A 305 -4.66 5.94 9.78
N ASN A 306 -5.20 4.83 9.26
CA ASN A 306 -6.64 4.53 9.30
C ASN A 306 -7.18 4.29 10.73
N GLN A 307 -6.29 4.00 11.67
CA GLN A 307 -6.62 3.69 13.07
C GLN A 307 -5.87 4.57 14.07
N GLY A 308 -5.24 5.65 13.61
CA GLY A 308 -4.43 6.54 14.44
C GLY A 308 -3.06 6.86 13.84
N PRO A 309 -2.14 7.45 14.62
CA PRO A 309 -0.88 7.95 14.09
C PRO A 309 0.01 6.84 13.55
N ILE A 310 0.72 7.14 12.46
CA ILE A 310 1.75 6.26 11.90
C ILE A 310 2.99 6.33 12.80
N ALA A 311 3.61 5.18 13.10
CA ALA A 311 4.82 5.12 13.91
C ALA A 311 5.93 6.00 13.30
N GLN A 312 6.71 6.66 14.16
CA GLN A 312 7.85 7.44 13.70
C GLN A 312 8.90 6.50 13.10
N GLY A 313 9.39 6.85 11.91
CA GLY A 313 10.39 6.08 11.21
C GLY A 313 9.84 4.86 10.49
N GLU A 314 8.52 4.70 10.37
CA GLU A 314 7.89 3.57 9.68
C GLU A 314 8.40 3.45 8.24
N ILE A 315 8.77 2.22 7.86
CA ILE A 315 9.26 1.86 6.53
C ILE A 315 8.48 0.63 6.06
N SER A 316 7.76 0.77 4.95
CA SER A 316 7.26 -0.37 4.18
C SER A 316 8.30 -0.78 3.14
N VAL A 317 8.66 -2.06 3.13
CA VAL A 317 9.61 -2.60 2.14
C VAL A 317 8.99 -2.60 0.74
N GLU A 318 7.68 -2.84 0.64
CA GLU A 318 6.89 -2.69 -0.60
C GLU A 318 7.06 -1.32 -1.24
N ASN A 319 6.89 -0.27 -0.44
CA ASN A 319 6.98 1.11 -0.90
C ASN A 319 8.38 1.44 -1.41
N ASN A 320 9.40 0.81 -0.83
CA ASN A 320 10.78 0.93 -1.25
C ASN A 320 11.04 0.21 -2.59
N PHE A 321 10.35 -0.89 -2.88
CA PHE A 321 10.37 -1.51 -4.22
C PHE A 321 9.65 -0.64 -5.27
N SER A 322 8.54 -0.01 -4.91
CA SER A 322 7.86 0.97 -5.78
C SER A 322 8.75 2.17 -6.07
N ALA A 323 9.42 2.73 -5.04
CA ALA A 323 10.40 3.80 -5.20
C ALA A 323 11.58 3.36 -6.07
N LEU A 324 12.08 2.14 -5.87
CA LEU A 324 13.13 1.55 -6.69
C LEU A 324 12.71 1.52 -8.17
N GLY A 325 11.57 0.92 -8.51
CA GLY A 325 11.08 0.85 -9.90
C GLY A 325 10.92 2.25 -10.52
N GLY A 326 10.29 3.18 -9.78
CA GLY A 326 10.10 4.56 -10.24
C GLY A 326 11.40 5.30 -10.52
N LEU A 327 12.37 5.24 -9.60
CA LEU A 327 13.68 5.89 -9.75
C LEU A 327 14.49 5.31 -10.92
N GLN A 328 14.40 4.00 -11.14
CA GLN A 328 15.07 3.34 -12.27
C GLN A 328 14.49 3.75 -13.62
N ILE A 329 13.16 3.74 -13.73
CA ILE A 329 12.45 4.18 -14.93
C ILE A 329 12.83 5.63 -15.24
N LEU A 330 12.76 6.51 -14.24
CA LEU A 330 13.15 7.90 -14.40
C LEU A 330 14.63 8.04 -14.81
N LYS A 331 15.55 7.30 -14.18
CA LYS A 331 16.97 7.32 -14.56
C LYS A 331 17.17 7.02 -16.04
N LYS A 332 16.53 5.96 -16.54
CA LYS A 332 16.62 5.56 -17.97
C LYS A 332 15.97 6.57 -18.89
N VAL A 333 14.81 7.13 -18.51
CA VAL A 333 14.16 8.22 -19.25
C VAL A 333 15.11 9.41 -19.37
N LEU A 334 15.66 9.90 -18.25
CA LEU A 334 16.57 11.04 -18.22
C LEU A 334 17.86 10.80 -19.02
N GLN A 335 18.43 9.59 -18.97
CA GLN A 335 19.60 9.21 -19.78
C GLN A 335 19.31 9.26 -21.29
N ASN A 336 18.06 9.02 -21.69
CA ASN A 336 17.62 9.02 -23.09
C ASN A 336 16.99 10.36 -23.52
N SER A 337 16.83 11.33 -22.61
CA SER A 337 16.33 12.67 -22.90
C SER A 337 17.45 13.65 -23.28
N GLU A 338 17.06 14.83 -23.76
CA GLU A 338 17.99 15.95 -23.97
C GLU A 338 18.67 16.33 -22.65
N GLN A 339 20.00 16.44 -22.66
CA GLN A 339 20.81 16.69 -21.46
C GLN A 339 20.83 18.18 -21.10
N THR A 340 19.74 18.65 -20.49
CA THR A 340 19.63 19.99 -19.91
C THR A 340 20.27 20.04 -18.51
N PRO A 341 20.53 21.24 -17.94
CA PRO A 341 20.99 21.35 -16.55
C PRO A 341 20.05 20.67 -15.55
N GLN A 342 18.73 20.77 -15.75
CA GLN A 342 17.71 20.15 -14.91
C GLN A 342 17.75 18.63 -15.00
N VAL A 343 17.93 18.07 -16.21
CA VAL A 343 18.07 16.62 -16.41
C VAL A 343 19.34 16.10 -15.73
N THR A 344 20.45 16.84 -15.85
CA THR A 344 21.71 16.49 -15.20
C THR A 344 21.59 16.50 -13.67
N GLU A 345 20.94 17.52 -13.11
CA GLU A 345 20.67 17.62 -11.67
C GLU A 345 19.75 16.48 -11.19
N ALA A 346 18.68 16.18 -11.93
CA ALA A 346 17.78 15.08 -11.61
C ALA A 346 18.50 13.72 -11.64
N LEU A 347 19.37 13.47 -12.62
CA LEU A 347 20.21 12.26 -12.66
C LEU A 347 21.11 12.15 -11.42
N GLN A 348 21.69 13.26 -10.96
CA GLN A 348 22.50 13.27 -9.75
C GLN A 348 21.68 12.98 -8.48
N GLN A 349 20.47 13.55 -8.38
CA GLN A 349 19.57 13.27 -7.24
C GLN A 349 19.14 11.80 -7.22
N VAL A 350 18.78 11.24 -8.37
CA VAL A 350 18.45 9.81 -8.51
C VAL A 350 19.65 8.93 -8.15
N ASP A 351 20.86 9.31 -8.55
CA ASP A 351 22.07 8.56 -8.20
C ASP A 351 22.32 8.55 -6.69
N VAL A 352 22.19 9.69 -6.00
CA VAL A 352 22.27 9.75 -4.53
C VAL A 352 21.23 8.85 -3.88
N MET A 353 19.99 8.89 -4.38
CA MET A 353 18.91 8.08 -3.83
C MET A 353 19.15 6.57 -4.00
N LEU A 354 19.68 6.14 -5.14
CA LEU A 354 19.94 4.72 -5.40
C LEU A 354 21.23 4.22 -4.73
N ASN A 355 22.31 4.99 -4.82
CA ASN A 355 23.69 4.55 -4.54
C ASN A 355 24.32 5.18 -3.30
N GLY A 356 23.65 6.15 -2.66
CA GLY A 356 24.14 6.83 -1.48
C GLY A 356 24.82 8.17 -1.78
N GLY A 357 24.98 8.99 -0.75
CA GLY A 357 25.49 10.35 -0.90
C GLY A 357 25.04 11.27 0.23
N THR A 358 24.88 12.56 -0.06
CA THR A 358 24.30 13.54 0.87
C THR A 358 22.87 13.82 0.44
N THR A 359 21.91 13.64 1.35
CA THR A 359 20.48 13.92 1.11
C THR A 359 20.21 15.41 1.02
N VAL A 360 19.03 15.80 0.52
CA VAL A 360 18.59 17.21 0.54
C VAL A 360 18.49 17.78 1.96
N ASN A 361 18.31 16.92 2.97
CA ASN A 361 18.30 17.27 4.39
C ASN A 361 19.73 17.41 5.00
N GLY A 362 20.79 17.19 4.22
CA GLY A 362 22.18 17.50 4.59
C GLY A 362 22.95 16.39 5.31
N TYR A 363 22.34 15.24 5.59
CA TYR A 363 23.03 14.08 6.18
C TYR A 363 23.41 13.03 5.12
N LYS A 364 24.24 12.06 5.52
CA LYS A 364 24.65 10.96 4.65
C LYS A 364 23.60 9.86 4.57
N THR A 365 23.44 9.27 3.40
CA THR A 365 22.63 8.07 3.19
C THR A 365 23.44 6.99 2.49
N LEU A 366 23.18 5.73 2.85
CA LEU A 366 23.76 4.54 2.21
C LEU A 366 23.15 4.25 0.81
N GLY A 367 22.00 4.86 0.49
CA GLY A 367 21.28 4.61 -0.75
C GLY A 367 20.33 3.41 -0.68
N LEU A 368 19.30 3.44 -1.52
CA LEU A 368 18.21 2.46 -1.53
C LEU A 368 18.69 1.04 -1.83
N LEU A 369 19.63 0.87 -2.77
CA LEU A 369 20.15 -0.45 -3.12
C LEU A 369 20.88 -1.09 -1.93
N SER A 370 21.62 -0.28 -1.17
CA SER A 370 22.30 -0.74 0.06
C SER A 370 21.29 -1.19 1.12
N PHE A 371 20.21 -0.43 1.33
CA PHE A 371 19.14 -0.83 2.25
C PHE A 371 18.50 -2.17 1.85
N ILE A 372 18.12 -2.31 0.57
CA ILE A 372 17.45 -3.53 0.10
C ILE A 372 18.36 -4.75 0.27
N TYR A 373 19.64 -4.62 -0.05
CA TYR A 373 20.62 -5.70 0.10
C TYR A 373 20.91 -6.05 1.57
N ASN A 374 21.09 -5.05 2.43
CA ASN A 374 21.56 -5.25 3.80
C ASN A 374 20.44 -5.43 4.84
N GLY A 375 19.21 -4.96 4.56
CA GLY A 375 18.16 -4.87 5.57
C GLY A 375 16.77 -5.38 5.17
N ALA A 376 16.44 -5.42 3.88
CA ALA A 376 15.08 -5.79 3.47
C ALA A 376 14.82 -7.29 3.42
N TYR A 377 15.85 -8.12 3.19
CA TYR A 377 15.69 -9.57 3.05
C TYR A 377 15.89 -10.30 4.38
N ASP A 378 14.87 -11.06 4.78
CA ASP A 378 14.92 -11.95 5.93
C ASP A 378 15.58 -13.28 5.54
N GLN A 379 16.87 -13.39 5.80
CA GLN A 379 17.63 -14.61 5.53
C GLN A 379 17.14 -15.83 6.33
N LYS A 380 16.57 -15.61 7.52
CA LYS A 380 16.08 -16.69 8.38
C LYS A 380 14.82 -17.30 7.79
N HIS A 381 13.90 -16.47 7.29
CA HIS A 381 12.63 -16.93 6.73
C HIS A 381 12.67 -17.10 5.21
N GLY A 382 13.71 -16.61 4.52
CA GLY A 382 13.92 -16.76 3.08
C GLY A 382 12.95 -15.94 2.23
N ILE A 383 12.54 -14.77 2.71
CA ILE A 383 11.57 -13.84 2.10
C ILE A 383 11.90 -12.40 2.51
N PHE A 384 11.28 -11.40 1.90
CA PHE A 384 11.46 -10.01 2.30
C PHE A 384 10.62 -9.66 3.54
N TYR A 385 11.16 -8.79 4.39
CA TYR A 385 10.41 -8.22 5.50
C TYR A 385 9.23 -7.41 5.00
N THR A 386 8.12 -7.39 5.74
CA THR A 386 6.98 -6.55 5.36
C THR A 386 7.26 -5.07 5.67
N HIS A 387 7.69 -4.79 6.89
CA HIS A 387 7.94 -3.43 7.35
C HIS A 387 8.89 -3.41 8.54
N GLY A 388 9.15 -2.23 9.08
CA GLY A 388 9.96 -1.99 10.26
C GLY A 388 10.15 -0.50 10.51
N THR A 389 11.05 -0.14 11.41
CA THR A 389 11.29 1.27 11.78
C THR A 389 12.76 1.67 11.70
N ALA A 390 12.99 2.95 11.40
CA ALA A 390 14.27 3.64 11.51
C ALA A 390 14.02 5.06 12.07
N PRO A 391 13.94 5.23 13.40
CA PRO A 391 13.42 6.46 13.98
C PRO A 391 14.36 7.68 13.88
N ILE A 392 15.65 7.48 13.57
CA ILE A 392 16.68 8.53 13.53
C ILE A 392 17.05 8.82 12.06
N PRO A 393 16.56 9.92 11.44
CA PRO A 393 16.74 10.16 10.02
C PRO A 393 18.17 10.15 9.48
N SER A 394 19.14 10.56 10.30
CA SER A 394 20.55 10.62 9.89
C SER A 394 21.37 9.37 10.21
N SER A 395 20.78 8.39 10.91
CA SER A 395 21.50 7.17 11.28
C SER A 395 21.73 6.28 10.06
N LEU A 396 22.91 5.67 10.00
CA LEU A 396 23.26 4.66 8.99
C LEU A 396 23.05 3.23 9.51
N SER A 397 22.62 3.08 10.76
CA SER A 397 22.59 1.81 11.48
C SER A 397 21.53 1.82 12.59
N ASP A 398 20.28 2.14 12.27
CA ASP A 398 19.13 2.09 13.22
C ASP A 398 17.95 1.30 12.67
N TRP A 399 18.15 0.48 11.64
CA TRP A 399 17.09 -0.34 11.06
C TRP A 399 16.62 -1.40 12.07
N GLN A 400 15.31 -1.45 12.28
CA GLN A 400 14.63 -2.42 13.13
C GLN A 400 13.48 -3.05 12.32
N PRO A 401 13.73 -4.15 11.59
CA PRO A 401 12.65 -4.86 10.90
C PRO A 401 11.66 -5.43 11.92
N ASP A 402 10.38 -5.48 11.57
CA ASP A 402 9.43 -6.26 12.35
C ASP A 402 9.77 -7.74 12.17
N THR A 403 10.04 -8.42 13.29
CA THR A 403 10.43 -9.84 13.32
C THR A 403 9.38 -10.71 14.01
N SER A 404 8.21 -10.16 14.34
CA SER A 404 7.13 -10.91 14.94
C SER A 404 6.59 -11.97 13.96
N ASP A 405 6.29 -13.17 14.45
CA ASP A 405 5.76 -14.25 13.60
C ASP A 405 4.44 -13.86 12.90
N SER A 406 3.72 -12.88 13.46
CA SER A 406 2.49 -12.30 12.92
C SER A 406 2.70 -11.14 11.94
N ALA A 407 3.90 -10.62 11.72
CA ALA A 407 4.11 -9.46 10.84
C ALA A 407 5.35 -9.54 9.94
N ALA A 408 6.36 -10.34 10.32
CA ALA A 408 7.70 -10.27 9.75
C ALA A 408 7.76 -10.55 8.24
N ALA A 409 6.80 -11.25 7.66
CA ALA A 409 6.74 -11.43 6.21
C ALA A 409 5.36 -11.93 5.76
N MET A 410 4.30 -11.24 6.17
CA MET A 410 2.95 -11.65 5.82
C MET A 410 2.63 -11.34 4.37
N ALA A 411 2.93 -10.14 3.88
CA ALA A 411 2.40 -9.67 2.60
C ALA A 411 3.05 -10.41 1.41
N VAL A 412 2.22 -11.01 0.57
CA VAL A 412 2.63 -11.70 -0.66
C VAL A 412 3.19 -10.72 -1.69
N ASP A 413 2.54 -9.58 -1.89
CA ASP A 413 2.90 -8.57 -2.88
C ASP A 413 4.34 -8.06 -2.70
N ILE A 414 4.81 -7.84 -1.48
CA ILE A 414 6.19 -7.40 -1.18
C ILE A 414 7.23 -8.30 -1.84
N ASN A 415 6.98 -9.60 -1.85
CA ASN A 415 7.89 -10.56 -2.46
C ASN A 415 7.73 -10.58 -3.98
N THR A 416 6.49 -10.54 -4.49
CA THR A 416 6.24 -10.54 -5.94
C THR A 416 6.73 -9.26 -6.62
N TRP A 417 6.45 -8.10 -6.03
CA TRP A 417 6.91 -6.79 -6.48
C TRP A 417 8.40 -6.62 -6.24
N GLY A 418 8.93 -7.14 -5.13
CA GLY A 418 10.38 -7.14 -4.88
C GLY A 418 11.16 -7.84 -5.98
N ILE A 419 10.73 -9.04 -6.38
CA ILE A 419 11.33 -9.77 -7.50
C ILE A 419 11.05 -9.06 -8.83
N ALA A 420 9.85 -8.50 -9.06
CA ALA A 420 9.55 -7.76 -10.28
C ALA A 420 10.39 -6.48 -10.43
N ALA A 421 10.68 -5.77 -9.34
CA ALA A 421 11.44 -4.51 -9.32
C ALA A 421 12.97 -4.72 -9.36
N LEU A 422 13.49 -5.74 -8.69
CA LEU A 422 14.92 -6.09 -8.73
C LEU A 422 15.29 -6.92 -9.97
N GLY A 423 14.36 -7.78 -10.41
CA GLY A 423 14.59 -8.87 -11.34
C GLY A 423 15.11 -10.15 -10.65
N PRO A 424 14.75 -11.35 -11.13
CA PRO A 424 15.24 -12.61 -10.59
C PRO A 424 16.77 -12.72 -10.57
N GLU A 425 17.43 -12.18 -11.60
CA GLU A 425 18.90 -12.17 -11.70
C GLU A 425 19.55 -11.46 -10.51
N THR A 426 19.03 -10.28 -10.13
CA THR A 426 19.59 -9.50 -9.01
C THR A 426 19.34 -10.20 -7.69
N VAL A 427 18.15 -10.73 -7.47
CA VAL A 427 17.81 -11.45 -6.23
C VAL A 427 18.69 -12.69 -6.05
N ASP A 428 18.87 -13.49 -7.10
CA ASP A 428 19.75 -14.66 -7.07
C ASP A 428 21.22 -14.25 -6.88
N LYS A 429 21.67 -13.20 -7.56
CA LYS A 429 23.04 -12.66 -7.42
C LYS A 429 23.33 -12.14 -6.01
N TRP A 430 22.36 -11.50 -5.36
CA TRP A 430 22.53 -10.87 -4.05
C TRP A 430 22.41 -11.86 -2.90
N PHE A 431 21.42 -12.76 -2.97
CA PHE A 431 21.04 -13.59 -1.82
C PHE A 431 21.36 -15.08 -2.01
N GLY A 432 21.80 -15.48 -3.21
CA GLY A 432 22.24 -16.83 -3.53
C GLY A 432 21.46 -17.42 -4.71
N ASP A 433 22.15 -18.24 -5.51
CA ASP A 433 21.56 -18.86 -6.72
C ASP A 433 20.29 -19.67 -6.37
N GLY A 434 19.21 -19.43 -7.11
CA GLY A 434 17.91 -20.07 -6.87
C GLY A 434 17.01 -19.39 -5.81
N THR A 435 17.45 -18.28 -5.20
CA THR A 435 16.66 -17.59 -4.16
C THR A 435 15.29 -17.14 -4.68
N SER A 436 15.23 -16.59 -5.89
CA SER A 436 13.96 -16.09 -6.46
C SER A 436 12.93 -17.22 -6.63
N LYS A 437 13.39 -18.40 -7.07
CA LYS A 437 12.54 -19.59 -7.17
C LYS A 437 12.12 -20.12 -5.79
N ALA A 438 13.01 -20.06 -4.80
CA ALA A 438 12.69 -20.46 -3.42
C ALA A 438 11.61 -19.55 -2.80
N VAL A 439 11.73 -18.23 -3.00
CA VAL A 439 10.71 -17.24 -2.61
C VAL A 439 9.36 -17.56 -3.26
N TRP A 440 9.34 -17.83 -4.59
CA TRP A 440 8.10 -18.23 -5.26
C TRP A 440 7.49 -19.50 -4.66
N ASN A 441 8.29 -20.54 -4.43
CA ASN A 441 7.78 -21.79 -3.85
C ASN A 441 7.11 -21.55 -2.49
N LYS A 442 7.68 -20.68 -1.65
CA LYS A 442 7.09 -20.33 -0.37
C LYS A 442 5.77 -19.56 -0.52
N ILE A 443 5.71 -18.58 -1.43
CA ILE A 443 4.48 -17.85 -1.74
C ILE A 443 3.41 -18.80 -2.26
N ARG A 444 3.76 -19.66 -3.21
CA ARG A 444 2.87 -20.66 -3.79
C ARG A 444 2.28 -21.56 -2.71
N GLU A 445 3.11 -22.08 -1.81
CA GLU A 445 2.68 -23.00 -0.75
C GLU A 445 1.83 -22.33 0.32
N GLN A 446 2.19 -21.12 0.74
CA GLN A 446 1.61 -20.46 1.92
C GLN A 446 0.61 -19.36 1.57
N GLY A 447 0.91 -18.53 0.56
CA GLY A 447 0.05 -17.45 0.08
C GLY A 447 -0.89 -17.84 -1.06
N GLY A 448 -0.73 -19.03 -1.66
CA GLY A 448 -1.54 -19.51 -2.77
C GLY A 448 -3.02 -19.70 -2.42
N TYR A 449 -3.91 -19.50 -3.37
CA TYR A 449 -5.32 -19.90 -3.29
C TYR A 449 -5.52 -21.12 -4.19
N TYR A 450 -5.95 -22.23 -3.60
CA TYR A 450 -6.12 -23.51 -4.30
C TYR A 450 -7.58 -23.90 -4.42
N GLN A 451 -7.98 -24.33 -5.62
CA GLN A 451 -9.28 -24.94 -5.87
C GLN A 451 -9.08 -26.28 -6.56
N GLN A 452 -9.65 -27.34 -5.98
CA GLN A 452 -9.49 -28.72 -6.49
C GLN A 452 -8.02 -29.16 -6.68
N GLY A 453 -7.10 -28.61 -5.88
CA GLY A 453 -5.67 -28.90 -5.95
C GLY A 453 -4.88 -28.09 -6.98
N GLU A 454 -5.54 -27.21 -7.74
CA GLU A 454 -4.91 -26.31 -8.70
C GLU A 454 -4.68 -24.93 -8.09
N LEU A 455 -3.53 -24.31 -8.35
CA LEU A 455 -3.21 -22.96 -7.90
C LEU A 455 -3.95 -21.94 -8.77
N TRP A 456 -5.07 -21.41 -8.28
CA TRP A 456 -5.84 -20.42 -9.02
C TRP A 456 -5.26 -19.01 -8.91
N GLY A 457 -4.57 -18.71 -7.80
CA GLY A 457 -3.93 -17.41 -7.58
C GLY A 457 -3.30 -17.30 -6.20
N VAL A 458 -3.23 -16.08 -5.66
CA VAL A 458 -2.71 -15.79 -4.31
C VAL A 458 -3.64 -14.86 -3.55
N GLY A 459 -3.55 -14.90 -2.22
CA GLY A 459 -4.24 -14.00 -1.29
C GLY A 459 -3.37 -12.83 -0.83
N TYR A 460 -3.77 -12.19 0.26
CA TYR A 460 -3.08 -11.01 0.82
C TYR A 460 -1.96 -11.35 1.79
N THR A 461 -1.91 -12.56 2.32
CA THR A 461 -0.83 -12.94 3.23
C THR A 461 -0.34 -14.36 3.00
N LEU A 462 0.80 -14.72 3.60
CA LEU A 462 1.26 -16.10 3.69
C LEU A 462 0.39 -16.97 4.61
N HIS A 463 -0.61 -16.42 5.33
CA HIS A 463 -1.63 -17.19 6.04
C HIS A 463 -2.80 -17.60 5.15
N ASN A 464 -2.77 -17.27 3.86
CA ASN A 464 -3.87 -17.57 2.97
C ASN A 464 -4.16 -19.07 2.82
N ASN A 465 -3.11 -19.89 2.79
CA ASN A 465 -3.14 -21.35 2.72
C ASN A 465 -2.22 -21.99 3.77
N SER A 466 -2.03 -21.31 4.90
CA SER A 466 -1.24 -21.81 6.03
C SER A 466 -1.89 -21.46 7.37
N GLY A 467 -1.42 -22.12 8.43
CA GLY A 467 -1.97 -21.96 9.78
C GLY A 467 -3.25 -22.77 10.04
N ASP A 468 -3.77 -22.66 11.25
CA ASP A 468 -4.94 -23.45 11.70
C ASP A 468 -6.26 -22.98 11.05
N ASN A 469 -6.32 -21.70 10.65
CA ASN A 469 -7.47 -21.09 9.99
C ASN A 469 -7.00 -20.30 8.76
N PRO A 470 -6.77 -20.97 7.62
CA PRO A 470 -6.33 -20.30 6.41
C PRO A 470 -7.34 -19.24 5.94
N GLU A 471 -6.84 -18.10 5.48
CA GLU A 471 -7.71 -16.98 5.07
C GLU A 471 -8.57 -17.34 3.86
N ASN A 472 -8.08 -18.21 2.96
CA ASN A 472 -8.77 -18.69 1.75
C ASN A 472 -9.42 -17.56 0.95
N ILE A 473 -8.63 -16.54 0.61
CA ILE A 473 -9.01 -15.42 -0.24
C ILE A 473 -8.12 -15.37 -1.49
N MET A 474 -8.68 -14.89 -2.59
CA MET A 474 -7.95 -14.65 -3.82
C MET A 474 -8.08 -13.17 -4.18
N SER A 475 -6.94 -12.49 -4.38
CA SER A 475 -6.87 -11.11 -4.85
C SER A 475 -6.54 -11.11 -6.34
N THR A 476 -7.31 -10.38 -7.16
CA THR A 476 -7.00 -10.31 -8.61
C THR A 476 -5.67 -9.61 -8.82
N GLU A 477 -5.50 -8.45 -8.21
CA GLU A 477 -4.31 -7.61 -8.37
C GLU A 477 -3.04 -8.36 -7.95
N TRP A 478 -3.06 -8.99 -6.77
CA TRP A 478 -1.89 -9.69 -6.26
C TRP A 478 -1.61 -11.00 -6.99
N THR A 479 -2.66 -11.69 -7.46
CA THR A 479 -2.50 -12.82 -8.38
C THR A 479 -1.87 -12.36 -9.69
N ALA A 480 -2.27 -11.21 -10.20
CA ALA A 480 -1.70 -10.65 -11.41
C ALA A 480 -0.23 -10.22 -11.19
N GLY A 481 0.11 -9.64 -10.03
CA GLY A 481 1.51 -9.41 -9.63
C GLY A 481 2.33 -10.71 -9.55
N ALA A 482 1.77 -11.78 -9.00
CA ALA A 482 2.41 -13.10 -8.98
C ALA A 482 2.61 -13.69 -10.39
N ILE A 483 1.62 -13.55 -11.28
CA ILE A 483 1.75 -13.93 -12.70
C ILE A 483 2.90 -13.15 -13.36
N ASN A 484 3.00 -11.84 -13.14
CA ASN A 484 4.08 -11.01 -13.69
C ASN A 484 5.45 -11.48 -13.19
N MET A 485 5.58 -11.72 -11.89
CA MET A 485 6.80 -12.26 -11.30
C MET A 485 7.15 -13.64 -11.88
N VAL A 486 6.19 -14.55 -12.00
CA VAL A 486 6.43 -15.89 -12.58
C VAL A 486 6.85 -15.80 -14.05
N GLN A 487 6.29 -14.88 -14.83
CA GLN A 487 6.76 -14.59 -16.20
C GLN A 487 8.23 -14.17 -16.20
N SER A 488 8.64 -13.29 -15.28
CA SER A 488 10.06 -12.91 -15.11
C SER A 488 10.95 -14.09 -14.69
N LEU A 489 10.49 -14.96 -13.77
CA LEU A 489 11.23 -16.16 -13.38
C LEU A 489 11.42 -17.11 -14.57
N ILE A 490 10.38 -17.32 -15.38
CA ILE A 490 10.45 -18.15 -16.58
C ILE A 490 11.45 -17.58 -17.58
N ASP A 491 11.39 -16.27 -17.85
CA ASP A 491 12.34 -15.61 -18.76
C ASP A 491 13.79 -15.86 -18.30
N TYR A 492 14.08 -15.61 -17.03
CA TYR A 492 15.43 -15.79 -16.46
C TYR A 492 15.92 -17.25 -16.45
N TYR A 493 15.17 -18.16 -15.83
CA TYR A 493 15.62 -19.54 -15.64
C TYR A 493 15.62 -20.36 -16.94
N SER A 494 14.79 -19.99 -17.92
CA SER A 494 14.83 -20.62 -19.25
C SER A 494 16.16 -20.35 -19.97
N GLN A 495 16.70 -19.13 -19.83
CA GLN A 495 17.98 -18.73 -20.42
C GLN A 495 19.16 -19.43 -19.74
N LYS A 496 19.02 -19.83 -18.47
CA LYS A 496 20.00 -20.66 -17.74
C LYS A 496 19.90 -22.16 -18.08
N GLY A 497 18.89 -22.59 -18.83
CA GLY A 497 18.65 -24.00 -19.13
C GLY A 497 18.16 -24.81 -17.93
N GLU A 498 17.56 -24.16 -16.93
CA GLU A 498 16.98 -24.82 -15.77
C GLU A 498 15.56 -25.35 -16.07
N ASP A 499 15.10 -26.31 -15.27
CA ASP A 499 13.72 -26.83 -15.38
C ASP A 499 12.70 -25.80 -14.87
N ILE A 500 11.87 -25.33 -15.80
CA ILE A 500 10.81 -24.34 -15.60
C ILE A 500 9.40 -24.95 -15.63
N SER A 501 9.27 -26.28 -15.69
CA SER A 501 7.97 -26.96 -15.88
C SER A 501 6.95 -26.59 -14.80
N GLN A 502 7.37 -26.50 -13.53
CA GLN A 502 6.51 -26.06 -12.43
C GLN A 502 6.05 -24.61 -12.61
N LEU A 503 6.97 -23.71 -12.97
CA LEU A 503 6.65 -22.29 -13.17
C LEU A 503 5.64 -22.10 -14.31
N GLN A 504 5.80 -22.86 -15.41
CA GLN A 504 4.86 -22.83 -16.54
C GLN A 504 3.49 -23.38 -16.16
N ALA A 505 3.45 -24.45 -15.35
CA ALA A 505 2.21 -25.03 -14.84
C ALA A 505 1.49 -24.05 -13.91
N ASP A 506 2.22 -23.44 -12.95
CA ASP A 506 1.69 -22.43 -12.04
C ASP A 506 1.19 -21.20 -12.81
N LEU A 507 1.95 -20.69 -13.79
CA LEU A 507 1.54 -19.58 -14.66
C LEU A 507 0.23 -19.87 -15.37
N THR A 508 0.14 -21.03 -16.04
CA THR A 508 -1.05 -21.44 -16.79
C THR A 508 -2.25 -21.57 -15.85
N SER A 509 -2.04 -22.21 -14.70
CA SER A 509 -3.08 -22.42 -13.67
C SER A 509 -3.61 -21.09 -13.15
N MET A 510 -2.74 -20.14 -12.79
CA MET A 510 -3.18 -18.83 -12.31
C MET A 510 -3.86 -17.99 -13.40
N GLN A 511 -3.39 -18.06 -14.66
CA GLN A 511 -4.03 -17.36 -15.78
C GLN A 511 -5.44 -17.88 -16.09
N GLN A 512 -5.74 -19.15 -15.81
CA GLN A 512 -7.11 -19.65 -15.91
C GLN A 512 -7.90 -19.35 -14.63
N GLY A 513 -7.29 -19.58 -13.45
CA GLY A 513 -7.91 -19.36 -12.15
C GLY A 513 -8.37 -17.92 -11.96
N ILE A 514 -7.56 -16.93 -12.36
CA ILE A 514 -7.90 -15.51 -12.21
C ILE A 514 -9.18 -15.13 -12.93
N LYS A 515 -9.52 -15.77 -14.07
CA LYS A 515 -10.76 -15.50 -14.83
C LYS A 515 -12.02 -15.73 -14.03
N HIS A 516 -11.97 -16.58 -13.02
CA HIS A 516 -13.08 -16.79 -12.10
C HIS A 516 -13.41 -15.54 -11.28
N LEU A 517 -12.50 -14.58 -11.14
CA LEU A 517 -12.78 -13.27 -10.53
C LEU A 517 -13.36 -12.24 -11.51
N ARG A 518 -13.60 -12.60 -12.78
CA ARG A 518 -14.31 -11.72 -13.72
C ARG A 518 -15.79 -11.66 -13.37
N ASN A 519 -16.39 -10.47 -13.44
CA ASN A 519 -17.75 -10.18 -12.95
C ASN A 519 -18.82 -11.16 -13.47
N ASP A 520 -18.73 -11.57 -14.74
CA ASP A 520 -19.63 -12.54 -15.40
C ASP A 520 -19.41 -14.01 -15.00
N GLN A 521 -18.23 -14.36 -14.47
CA GLN A 521 -17.87 -15.73 -14.09
C GLN A 521 -17.93 -15.97 -12.57
N TYR A 522 -17.81 -14.91 -11.78
CA TYR A 522 -17.63 -14.95 -10.33
C TYR A 522 -18.68 -15.78 -9.59
N LEU A 523 -19.97 -15.53 -9.84
CA LEU A 523 -21.04 -16.24 -9.14
C LEU A 523 -21.08 -17.75 -9.43
N ALA A 524 -20.53 -18.18 -10.57
CA ALA A 524 -20.45 -19.60 -10.94
C ALA A 524 -19.17 -20.29 -10.43
N ALA A 525 -18.16 -19.52 -10.01
CA ALA A 525 -16.85 -20.04 -9.60
C ALA A 525 -16.88 -20.77 -8.24
N GLY A 526 -17.85 -20.46 -7.38
CA GLY A 526 -18.04 -21.14 -6.10
C GLY A 526 -16.94 -20.85 -5.07
N PHE A 527 -16.48 -19.59 -4.99
CA PHE A 527 -15.55 -19.17 -3.94
C PHE A 527 -16.16 -19.35 -2.54
N ASP A 528 -15.35 -19.79 -1.59
CA ASP A 528 -15.74 -19.78 -0.18
C ASP A 528 -15.92 -18.33 0.31
N GLY A 529 -17.01 -18.08 1.06
CA GLY A 529 -17.36 -16.73 1.51
C GLY A 529 -17.71 -15.73 0.39
N ALA A 530 -18.04 -16.21 -0.82
CA ALA A 530 -18.44 -15.35 -1.93
C ALA A 530 -19.62 -14.43 -1.57
N THR A 531 -19.62 -13.22 -2.12
CA THR A 531 -20.75 -12.30 -1.98
C THR A 531 -22.01 -12.94 -2.59
N PRO A 532 -23.12 -13.03 -1.83
CA PRO A 532 -24.36 -13.62 -2.31
C PRO A 532 -24.89 -12.91 -3.57
N LYS A 533 -25.52 -13.67 -4.46
CA LYS A 533 -26.09 -13.15 -5.72
C LYS A 533 -27.00 -11.93 -5.52
N ASP A 534 -27.80 -11.92 -4.46
CA ASP A 534 -28.76 -10.83 -4.19
C ASP A 534 -28.08 -9.51 -3.78
N ASN A 535 -26.79 -9.57 -3.40
CA ASN A 535 -25.96 -8.44 -2.99
C ASN A 535 -24.83 -8.14 -3.98
N PHE A 536 -24.72 -8.89 -5.08
CA PHE A 536 -23.63 -8.79 -6.02
C PHE A 536 -23.82 -7.64 -7.01
N VAL A 537 -22.83 -6.74 -7.10
CA VAL A 537 -22.82 -5.63 -8.07
C VAL A 537 -22.47 -6.18 -9.45
N SER A 538 -23.46 -6.19 -10.35
CA SER A 538 -23.30 -6.67 -11.72
C SER A 538 -23.07 -5.51 -12.67
N LEU A 539 -22.23 -5.72 -13.68
CA LEU A 539 -22.00 -4.72 -14.74
C LEU A 539 -23.12 -4.72 -15.79
N ASP A 540 -23.45 -3.54 -16.30
CA ASP A 540 -24.25 -3.44 -17.53
C ASP A 540 -23.43 -4.02 -18.68
N SER A 541 -24.09 -4.77 -19.56
CA SER A 541 -23.54 -5.25 -20.83
C SER A 541 -22.83 -4.18 -21.68
N GLN A 542 -23.22 -2.90 -21.56
CA GLN A 542 -22.61 -1.80 -22.30
C GLN A 542 -21.30 -1.29 -21.66
N SER A 543 -21.04 -1.66 -20.41
CA SER A 543 -19.89 -1.20 -19.63
C SER A 543 -18.69 -2.14 -19.75
N GLY A 544 -18.76 -3.15 -20.60
CA GLY A 544 -17.71 -4.16 -20.75
C GLY A 544 -17.71 -5.18 -19.61
N GLN A 545 -16.56 -5.78 -19.35
CA GLN A 545 -16.35 -6.71 -18.25
C GLN A 545 -15.19 -6.26 -17.38
N ALA A 546 -15.23 -6.66 -16.12
CA ALA A 546 -14.21 -6.30 -15.15
C ALA A 546 -13.85 -7.45 -14.24
N TYR A 547 -12.60 -7.48 -13.80
CA TYR A 547 -12.22 -8.26 -12.64
C TYR A 547 -12.62 -7.57 -11.34
N LEU A 548 -13.08 -8.37 -10.39
CA LEU A 548 -13.33 -7.92 -9.01
C LEU A 548 -12.00 -7.74 -8.28
N TYR A 549 -11.99 -6.91 -7.24
CA TYR A 549 -10.80 -6.72 -6.42
C TYR A 549 -10.38 -8.00 -5.70
N ALA A 550 -11.33 -8.71 -5.08
CA ALA A 550 -11.08 -9.98 -4.39
C ALA A 550 -12.25 -10.96 -4.47
N SER A 551 -11.99 -12.21 -4.07
CA SER A 551 -12.99 -13.29 -4.05
C SER A 551 -14.05 -13.16 -2.96
N LYS A 552 -13.75 -12.45 -1.86
CA LYS A 552 -14.67 -12.24 -0.75
C LYS A 552 -14.34 -10.96 0.02
N ARG A 553 -15.26 -10.55 0.90
CA ARG A 553 -15.01 -9.48 1.87
C ARG A 553 -13.98 -9.98 2.89
N PHE A 554 -12.91 -9.21 3.10
CA PHE A 554 -11.86 -9.57 4.05
C PHE A 554 -11.15 -8.32 4.58
N ALA A 555 -10.82 -8.30 5.87
CA ALA A 555 -10.05 -7.23 6.48
C ALA A 555 -8.57 -7.47 6.21
N ILE A 556 -7.98 -6.65 5.33
CA ILE A 556 -6.56 -6.74 5.00
C ILE A 556 -5.78 -6.20 6.21
N PRO A 557 -4.75 -6.91 6.71
CA PRO A 557 -4.02 -6.52 7.92
C PRO A 557 -3.25 -5.18 7.80
N PHE A 558 -3.31 -4.52 6.65
CA PHE A 558 -2.69 -3.22 6.34
C PHE A 558 -3.70 -2.05 6.36
N GLY A 559 -4.88 -2.27 6.94
CA GLY A 559 -5.86 -1.22 7.23
C GLY A 559 -6.86 -0.94 6.10
N TRP A 560 -6.96 -1.81 5.10
CA TRP A 560 -7.96 -1.71 4.04
C TRP A 560 -8.84 -2.97 4.01
N ASN A 561 -9.90 -2.89 3.22
CA ASN A 561 -10.93 -3.89 3.15
C ASN A 561 -11.00 -4.45 1.73
N ALA A 562 -10.68 -5.73 1.58
CA ALA A 562 -10.91 -6.44 0.34
C ALA A 562 -12.42 -6.56 0.12
N ASN A 563 -12.84 -6.35 -1.12
CA ASN A 563 -14.23 -6.21 -1.52
C ASN A 563 -14.47 -6.92 -2.86
N THR A 564 -15.69 -7.37 -3.11
CA THR A 564 -16.05 -8.07 -4.35
C THR A 564 -16.64 -7.09 -5.37
N LEU A 565 -15.95 -5.97 -5.57
CA LEU A 565 -16.35 -4.90 -6.48
C LEU A 565 -15.45 -4.89 -7.72
N PRO A 566 -16.00 -4.61 -8.92
CA PRO A 566 -15.18 -4.33 -10.11
C PRO A 566 -14.14 -3.23 -9.83
N SER A 567 -12.87 -3.52 -10.15
CA SER A 567 -11.73 -2.70 -9.72
C SER A 567 -10.84 -2.26 -10.87
N THR A 568 -10.51 -0.98 -10.93
CA THR A 568 -9.62 -0.39 -11.95
C THR A 568 -8.24 -1.07 -11.96
N THR A 569 -7.59 -1.16 -10.80
CA THR A 569 -6.24 -1.76 -10.68
C THR A 569 -6.23 -3.23 -11.07
N SER A 570 -7.28 -3.99 -10.70
CA SER A 570 -7.41 -5.40 -11.06
C SER A 570 -7.43 -5.61 -12.58
N ASN A 571 -8.18 -4.77 -13.29
CA ASN A 571 -8.23 -4.82 -14.75
C ASN A 571 -6.92 -4.36 -15.39
N ALA A 572 -6.32 -3.29 -14.86
CA ALA A 572 -5.06 -2.76 -15.36
C ALA A 572 -3.94 -3.80 -15.29
N TRP A 573 -3.81 -4.50 -14.17
CA TRP A 573 -2.83 -5.58 -14.01
C TRP A 573 -3.05 -6.77 -14.94
N VAL A 574 -4.29 -7.20 -15.16
CA VAL A 574 -4.60 -8.27 -16.12
C VAL A 574 -4.21 -7.85 -17.55
N ILE A 575 -4.45 -6.60 -17.92
CA ILE A 575 -4.03 -6.04 -19.22
C ILE A 575 -2.50 -6.02 -19.32
N MET A 576 -1.79 -5.57 -18.27
CA MET A 576 -0.31 -5.60 -18.25
C MET A 576 0.23 -7.02 -18.43
N ASN A 577 -0.34 -8.01 -17.74
CA ASN A 577 0.06 -9.41 -17.86
C ASN A 577 -0.20 -10.00 -19.26
N TYR A 578 -1.31 -9.63 -19.89
CA TYR A 578 -1.61 -10.04 -21.26
C TYR A 578 -0.50 -9.62 -22.24
N PHE A 579 0.04 -8.42 -22.05
CA PHE A 579 1.13 -7.88 -22.85
C PHE A 579 2.54 -8.23 -22.31
N ASN A 580 2.65 -9.13 -21.32
CA ASN A 580 3.90 -9.47 -20.62
C ASN A 580 4.68 -8.23 -20.15
N TYR A 581 3.96 -7.24 -19.63
CA TYR A 581 4.50 -5.94 -19.28
C TYR A 581 4.77 -5.87 -17.77
N ASN A 582 6.05 -5.79 -17.38
CA ASN A 582 6.44 -5.55 -15.98
C ASN A 582 6.51 -4.04 -15.70
N PRO A 583 5.58 -3.47 -14.93
CA PRO A 583 5.50 -2.03 -14.72
C PRO A 583 6.70 -1.46 -13.96
N PHE A 584 7.44 -2.26 -13.19
CA PHE A 584 8.60 -1.80 -12.42
C PHE A 584 9.87 -1.66 -13.26
N GLN A 585 9.91 -2.21 -14.48
CA GLN A 585 11.08 -2.16 -15.34
C GLN A 585 10.92 -1.15 -16.47
N TYR A 586 12.01 -0.46 -16.82
CA TYR A 586 12.00 0.52 -17.92
C TYR A 586 11.48 -0.11 -19.22
N GLY A 587 10.37 0.44 -19.75
CA GLY A 587 9.75 -0.03 -20.98
C GLY A 587 9.00 -1.36 -20.86
N GLY A 588 8.78 -1.87 -19.64
CA GLY A 588 7.95 -3.06 -19.40
C GLY A 588 8.63 -4.41 -19.52
N LYS A 589 9.97 -4.44 -19.64
CA LYS A 589 10.72 -5.70 -19.84
C LYS A 589 10.59 -6.64 -18.63
N LEU A 590 10.57 -7.96 -18.87
CA LEU A 590 10.55 -8.95 -17.79
C LEU A 590 11.89 -9.09 -17.06
N SER A 591 13.01 -8.80 -17.75
CA SER A 591 14.35 -8.85 -17.17
C SER A 591 14.62 -7.62 -16.31
N GLY A 592 15.30 -7.86 -15.19
CA GLY A 592 15.72 -6.81 -14.27
C GLY A 592 16.80 -5.88 -14.85
N GLU A 593 17.15 -4.87 -14.08
CA GLU A 593 18.41 -4.17 -14.23
C GLU A 593 19.52 -4.96 -13.54
N ASN A 594 20.73 -4.95 -14.11
CA ASN A 594 21.89 -5.62 -13.52
C ASN A 594 22.53 -4.70 -12.47
N TYR A 595 22.10 -4.83 -11.22
CA TYR A 595 22.69 -4.10 -10.10
C TYR A 595 23.96 -4.76 -9.59
N ASP A 596 25.01 -3.98 -9.38
CA ASP A 596 26.17 -4.44 -8.61
C ASP A 596 25.76 -4.88 -7.20
N ILE A 597 26.52 -5.80 -6.61
CA ILE A 597 26.30 -6.22 -5.21
C ILE A 597 26.74 -5.05 -4.33
N PRO A 598 25.84 -4.44 -3.53
CA PRO A 598 26.22 -3.37 -2.61
C PRO A 598 27.24 -3.85 -1.58
N GLU A 599 27.99 -2.91 -1.00
CA GLU A 599 28.87 -3.24 0.13
C GLU A 599 28.04 -3.79 1.29
N LYS A 600 28.52 -4.89 1.89
CA LYS A 600 27.88 -5.45 3.07
C LYS A 600 28.17 -4.56 4.28
N VAL A 601 27.14 -3.92 4.80
CA VAL A 601 27.21 -3.02 5.96
C VAL A 601 26.16 -3.42 6.99
N ASP A 602 26.52 -3.33 8.26
CA ASP A 602 25.56 -3.55 9.34
C ASP A 602 24.70 -2.29 9.49
N ILE A 603 23.50 -2.35 8.93
CA ILE A 603 22.51 -1.27 9.02
C ILE A 603 21.54 -1.48 10.17
N SER A 604 21.62 -2.64 10.84
CA SER A 604 20.80 -2.85 12.02
C SER A 604 21.16 -1.78 13.04
N GLY A 605 20.18 -1.39 13.86
CA GLY A 605 20.46 -0.78 15.16
C GLY A 605 21.41 -1.71 15.90
N GLY A 606 22.72 -1.61 15.66
CA GLY A 606 23.70 -2.56 16.18
C GLY A 606 23.42 -2.66 17.66
N ALA A 607 23.05 -3.86 18.13
CA ALA A 607 22.45 -4.09 19.43
C ALA A 607 23.11 -3.18 20.48
N GLN A 608 22.48 -2.04 20.74
CA GLN A 608 23.07 -1.01 21.59
C GLN A 608 22.70 -1.48 22.98
N GLU A 609 23.44 -2.48 23.49
CA GLU A 609 23.16 -3.27 24.70
C GLU A 609 21.79 -2.91 25.29
N ASP A 610 20.68 -3.45 24.73
CA ASP A 610 19.34 -2.82 24.74
C ASP A 610 18.70 -2.69 26.13
N GLY A 611 19.36 -2.13 27.12
CA GLY A 611 18.78 -1.89 28.40
C GLY A 611 19.49 -0.81 29.17
N LEU A 612 18.97 -0.52 30.35
CA LEU A 612 19.47 0.56 31.18
C LEU A 612 20.99 0.40 31.40
N PRO A 613 21.81 1.44 31.13
CA PRO A 613 23.28 1.33 31.23
C PRO A 613 23.77 1.12 32.66
N GLN A 614 22.90 1.42 33.63
CA GLN A 614 23.11 1.16 35.05
C GLN A 614 21.76 0.87 35.72
N ALA A 615 21.80 0.37 36.95
CA ALA A 615 20.60 0.26 37.75
C ALA A 615 20.10 1.66 38.15
N VAL A 616 18.79 1.88 38.08
CA VAL A 616 18.18 3.19 38.39
C VAL A 616 16.96 3.01 39.29
N THR A 617 16.70 4.03 40.09
CA THR A 617 15.47 4.13 40.89
C THR A 617 14.50 5.04 40.17
N VAL A 618 13.31 4.55 39.87
CA VAL A 618 12.28 5.30 39.14
C VAL A 618 11.02 5.46 39.98
N ASN A 619 10.41 6.63 39.89
CA ASN A 619 9.07 6.87 40.41
C ASN A 619 8.04 6.53 39.34
N PHE A 620 6.94 5.90 39.74
CA PHE A 620 5.84 5.59 38.85
C PHE A 620 4.49 5.91 39.48
N ASN A 621 3.51 6.29 38.67
CA ASN A 621 2.18 6.65 39.15
C ASN A 621 1.06 6.27 38.19
N ALA A 622 -0.15 6.22 38.72
CA ALA A 622 -1.37 5.78 38.05
C ALA A 622 -1.97 6.83 37.09
N GLY A 623 -1.30 7.97 36.85
CA GLY A 623 -1.68 8.99 35.86
C GLY A 623 -3.20 9.22 35.77
N ASN A 624 -3.74 9.02 34.57
CA ASN A 624 -5.17 9.19 34.25
C ASN A 624 -6.03 7.92 34.49
N LEU A 625 -5.50 6.87 35.11
CA LEU A 625 -6.28 5.67 35.42
C LEU A 625 -7.41 6.01 36.41
N GLY A 626 -8.56 5.35 36.24
CA GLY A 626 -9.71 5.43 37.16
C GLY A 626 -9.40 4.92 38.57
N GLN A 627 -10.42 4.52 39.34
CA GLN A 627 -10.18 3.92 40.66
C GLN A 627 -9.38 2.62 40.53
N ILE A 628 -8.29 2.50 41.29
CA ILE A 628 -7.44 1.32 41.34
C ILE A 628 -7.13 0.95 42.79
N THR A 629 -6.85 -0.33 43.03
CA THR A 629 -6.46 -0.84 44.35
C THR A 629 -4.95 -1.04 44.46
N GLN A 630 -4.29 -1.42 43.38
CA GLN A 630 -2.84 -1.64 43.32
C GLN A 630 -2.27 -1.21 41.98
N LEU A 631 -0.98 -0.86 41.99
CA LEU A 631 -0.18 -0.53 40.82
C LEU A 631 1.11 -1.35 40.83
N SER A 632 1.54 -1.85 39.69
CA SER A 632 2.76 -2.67 39.57
C SER A 632 3.61 -2.18 38.41
N LEU A 633 4.91 -1.96 38.65
CA LEU A 633 5.90 -1.76 37.61
C LEU A 633 6.68 -3.06 37.42
N SER A 634 6.83 -3.48 36.17
CA SER A 634 7.59 -4.67 35.76
C SER A 634 8.60 -4.31 34.68
N TYR A 635 9.63 -5.13 34.51
CA TYR A 635 10.64 -5.00 33.46
C TYR A 635 10.92 -6.34 32.80
N ASN A 636 11.55 -6.33 31.63
CA ASN A 636 12.15 -7.53 31.03
C ASN A 636 13.64 -7.30 30.74
N LEU A 637 14.38 -8.38 30.48
CA LEU A 637 15.82 -8.36 30.14
C LEU A 637 16.11 -8.89 28.73
N ASP A 638 15.12 -9.50 28.10
CA ASP A 638 15.27 -10.23 26.84
C ASP A 638 14.53 -9.54 25.67
N ALA A 639 13.99 -8.34 25.90
CA ALA A 639 13.15 -7.59 24.96
C ALA A 639 11.85 -8.32 24.56
N SER A 640 11.55 -9.47 25.16
CA SER A 640 10.33 -10.21 24.88
C SER A 640 9.14 -9.56 25.60
N GLN A 641 8.04 -9.31 24.90
CA GLN A 641 6.82 -8.78 25.53
C GLN A 641 6.09 -9.80 26.43
N GLY A 642 6.68 -10.98 26.68
CA GLY A 642 6.09 -12.08 27.45
C GLY A 642 6.70 -12.34 28.83
N ASN A 643 7.99 -12.02 29.05
CA ASN A 643 8.71 -12.38 30.28
C ASN A 643 8.89 -11.19 31.23
N TRP A 644 7.79 -10.76 31.84
CA TRP A 644 7.79 -9.62 32.76
C TRP A 644 8.19 -10.02 34.19
N ILE A 645 9.15 -9.30 34.75
CA ILE A 645 9.62 -9.42 36.13
C ILE A 645 9.12 -8.21 36.91
N ALA A 646 8.33 -8.44 37.96
CA ALA A 646 7.81 -7.36 38.80
C ALA A 646 8.97 -6.65 39.54
N ALA A 647 9.15 -5.35 39.32
CA ALA A 647 10.10 -4.50 40.03
C ALA A 647 9.51 -3.99 41.35
N ALA A 648 8.22 -3.60 41.34
CA ALA A 648 7.51 -3.16 42.53
C ALA A 648 6.00 -3.29 42.34
N THR A 649 5.30 -3.66 43.41
CA THR A 649 3.83 -3.59 43.50
C THR A 649 3.45 -2.80 44.74
N VAL A 650 2.58 -1.79 44.57
CA VAL A 650 2.19 -0.86 45.63
C VAL A 650 0.68 -0.83 45.82
N ASN A 651 0.26 -0.70 47.08
CA ASN A 651 -1.15 -0.48 47.45
C ASN A 651 -1.44 1.02 47.38
N GLY A 652 -1.77 1.51 46.19
CA GLY A 652 -2.02 2.93 45.95
C GLY A 652 -1.77 3.35 44.51
N ARG A 653 -1.74 4.68 44.29
CA ARG A 653 -1.62 5.30 42.96
C ARG A 653 -0.19 5.72 42.61
N THR A 654 0.77 5.59 43.52
CA THR A 654 2.15 6.02 43.33
C THR A 654 3.10 5.01 43.97
N GLY A 655 4.25 4.80 43.35
CA GLY A 655 5.27 3.90 43.84
C GLY A 655 6.66 4.28 43.36
N THR A 656 7.66 3.59 43.92
CA THR A 656 9.06 3.72 43.53
C THR A 656 9.61 2.30 43.32
N ALA A 657 10.41 2.12 42.28
CA ALA A 657 10.97 0.82 41.90
C ALA A 657 12.45 0.94 41.55
N ASN A 658 13.21 -0.11 41.81
CA ASN A 658 14.59 -0.24 41.34
C ASN A 658 14.60 -1.12 40.09
N LEU A 659 15.11 -0.57 38.99
CA LEU A 659 15.27 -1.26 37.72
C LEU A 659 16.74 -1.65 37.56
N PRO A 660 17.05 -2.90 37.20
CA PRO A 660 18.44 -3.32 37.03
C PRO A 660 19.05 -2.75 35.74
N ALA A 661 20.38 -2.70 35.70
CA ALA A 661 21.10 -2.54 34.44
C ALA A 661 20.69 -3.65 33.46
N GLY A 662 20.58 -3.31 32.18
CA GLY A 662 20.14 -4.24 31.13
C GLY A 662 18.62 -4.45 31.04
N ALA A 663 17.80 -3.77 31.86
CA ALA A 663 16.34 -3.75 31.67
C ALA A 663 16.00 -3.15 30.31
N LYS A 664 15.27 -3.89 29.47
CA LYS A 664 15.05 -3.55 28.05
C LYS A 664 13.71 -2.89 27.77
N ALA A 665 12.67 -3.30 28.48
CA ALA A 665 11.33 -2.73 28.42
C ALA A 665 10.75 -2.65 29.83
N LEU A 666 9.81 -1.74 30.01
CA LEU A 666 9.05 -1.56 31.25
C LEU A 666 7.55 -1.70 30.94
N SER A 667 6.79 -2.23 31.89
CA SER A 667 5.33 -2.29 31.81
C SER A 667 4.74 -1.89 33.15
N ILE A 668 3.71 -1.05 33.12
CA ILE A 668 2.89 -0.78 34.29
C ILE A 668 1.56 -1.51 34.15
N ALA A 669 1.18 -2.24 35.20
CA ALA A 669 -0.11 -2.89 35.34
C ALA A 669 -0.83 -2.35 36.58
N PHE A 670 -2.16 -2.44 36.59
CA PHE A 670 -2.99 -2.03 37.72
C PHE A 670 -4.00 -3.11 38.07
N ASN A 671 -4.48 -3.08 39.31
CA ASN A 671 -5.51 -3.98 39.80
C ASN A 671 -6.81 -3.22 40.12
N ASN A 672 -7.89 -3.58 39.45
CA ASN A 672 -9.25 -3.15 39.77
C ASN A 672 -10.23 -4.31 39.54
N ASN A 673 -10.26 -5.25 40.49
CA ASN A 673 -10.95 -6.56 40.40
C ASN A 673 -10.31 -7.54 39.41
N GLY A 674 -9.00 -7.39 39.18
CA GLY A 674 -8.21 -8.15 38.21
C GLY A 674 -7.00 -7.33 37.75
N TRP A 675 -5.92 -8.01 37.37
CA TRP A 675 -4.72 -7.37 36.81
C TRP A 675 -4.91 -7.06 35.33
N ALA A 676 -4.64 -5.81 34.94
CA ALA A 676 -4.61 -5.38 33.54
C ALA A 676 -3.36 -4.53 33.29
N GLY A 677 -2.79 -4.63 32.08
CA GLY A 677 -1.75 -3.71 31.63
C GLY A 677 -2.31 -2.31 31.42
N ALA A 678 -1.53 -1.28 31.76
CA ALA A 678 -1.87 0.12 31.48
C ALA A 678 -1.06 0.65 30.29
N CYS A 679 0.26 0.52 30.37
CA CYS A 679 1.19 1.08 29.38
C CYS A 679 2.57 0.42 29.46
N GLN A 680 3.41 0.70 28.46
CA GLN A 680 4.78 0.21 28.35
C GLN A 680 5.77 1.34 28.00
N VAL A 681 7.04 1.14 28.33
CA VAL A 681 8.17 1.98 27.90
C VAL A 681 9.18 1.09 27.20
N ILE A 682 9.30 1.26 25.89
CA ILE A 682 10.18 0.46 25.02
C ILE A 682 10.91 1.40 24.06
N PRO A 683 12.25 1.48 24.10
CA PRO A 683 13.15 0.83 25.04
C PRO A 683 13.08 1.47 26.45
N ALA A 684 13.45 0.72 27.49
CA ALA A 684 13.48 1.22 28.87
C ALA A 684 14.40 2.42 29.04
N THR A 685 15.43 2.57 28.18
CA THR A 685 16.33 3.73 28.15
C THR A 685 15.63 5.05 27.87
N MET A 686 14.38 5.05 27.37
CA MET A 686 13.58 6.26 27.24
C MET A 686 13.33 6.97 28.58
N ILE A 687 13.40 6.26 29.71
CA ILE A 687 13.27 6.90 31.03
C ILE A 687 14.48 7.76 31.38
N CYS A 688 15.62 7.59 30.70
CA CYS A 688 16.85 8.30 31.01
C CYS A 688 16.80 9.74 30.48
N LYS A 689 17.03 10.75 31.33
CA LYS A 689 17.14 12.15 30.88
C LYS A 689 18.48 12.45 30.22
N ASN A 690 19.47 11.58 30.43
CA ASN A 690 20.84 11.70 29.97
C ASN A 690 21.43 10.34 29.55
N ALA A 691 22.50 10.38 28.74
CA ALA A 691 23.05 9.19 28.08
C ALA A 691 23.59 8.10 29.02
N ASP A 692 24.06 8.48 30.22
CA ASP A 692 24.51 7.52 31.25
C ASP A 692 23.37 7.07 32.18
N CYS A 693 22.14 7.56 31.97
CA CYS A 693 20.99 7.32 32.83
C CYS A 693 21.21 7.68 34.30
N SER A 694 22.07 8.66 34.61
CA SER A 694 22.26 9.12 35.99
C SER A 694 21.04 9.87 36.54
N SER A 695 20.08 10.22 35.68
CA SER A 695 18.80 10.82 36.04
C SER A 695 17.68 10.23 35.17
N VAL A 696 16.50 10.04 35.77
CA VAL A 696 15.36 9.41 35.10
C VAL A 696 14.07 10.23 35.23
N TYR A 697 13.19 10.13 34.24
CA TYR A 697 11.82 10.64 34.26
C TYR A 697 10.94 9.82 35.20
N THR A 698 9.91 10.46 35.75
CA THR A 698 8.79 9.78 36.42
C THR A 698 7.88 9.13 35.36
N ILE A 699 7.54 7.85 35.55
CA ILE A 699 6.65 7.12 34.65
C ILE A 699 5.21 7.29 35.10
N SER A 700 4.39 7.98 34.33
CA SER A 700 2.96 8.15 34.59
C SER A 700 2.17 7.27 33.62
N THR A 701 1.22 6.49 34.13
CA THR A 701 0.41 5.64 33.25
C THR A 701 -0.57 6.45 32.41
N GLN A 702 -0.71 6.04 31.15
CA GLN A 702 -1.82 6.41 30.29
C GLN A 702 -2.53 5.12 29.91
N TRP A 703 -3.84 5.03 30.16
CA TRP A 703 -4.60 3.81 29.83
C TRP A 703 -4.54 3.50 28.33
N SER A 704 -4.35 2.23 27.99
CA SER A 704 -4.49 1.67 26.65
C SER A 704 -5.33 0.38 26.72
N ALA A 705 -6.15 0.14 25.71
CA ALA A 705 -7.09 -0.99 25.69
C ALA A 705 -6.38 -2.36 25.68
N ASP A 706 -5.19 -2.43 25.11
CA ASP A 706 -4.36 -3.64 25.01
C ASP A 706 -3.24 -3.70 26.07
N GLY A 707 -3.08 -2.67 26.88
CA GLY A 707 -2.01 -2.55 27.87
C GLY A 707 -0.61 -2.38 27.27
N LYS A 708 -0.50 -2.08 25.97
CA LYS A 708 0.77 -1.90 25.24
C LYS A 708 1.03 -0.47 24.80
N GLY A 709 0.09 0.46 25.03
CA GLY A 709 0.28 1.88 24.73
C GLY A 709 1.47 2.49 25.49
N ALA A 710 2.02 3.58 24.98
CA ALA A 710 3.17 4.24 25.60
C ALA A 710 2.81 4.88 26.96
N CYS A 711 3.71 4.76 27.94
CA CYS A 711 3.59 5.52 29.19
C CYS A 711 4.02 6.99 28.98
N VAL A 712 3.52 7.89 29.83
CA VAL A 712 3.90 9.31 29.85
C VAL A 712 5.13 9.50 30.73
N LEU A 713 6.16 10.14 30.20
CA LEU A 713 7.39 10.45 30.94
C LEU A 713 7.37 11.91 31.37
N GLY A 714 7.37 12.15 32.68
CA GLY A 714 7.32 13.47 33.30
C GLY A 714 8.55 13.76 34.15
N ASP A 715 8.78 15.04 34.46
CA ASP A 715 9.96 15.45 35.23
C ASP A 715 10.02 14.93 36.67
#